data_AF-A0A8T5QS81-F1
#
_entry.id   AF-A0A8T5QS81-F1
#
_cell.length_a   1.000
_cell.length_b   1.000
_cell.length_c   1.000
_cell.angle_alpha   90.00
_cell.angle_beta   90.00
_cell.angle_gamma   90.00
#
_symmetry.space_group_name_H-M   'P 1'
#
loop_
_entity.id
_entity.type
_entity.pdbx_description
1 polymer ?
#
loop_
_entity_poly.entity_id
_entity_poly.type
_entity_poly.pdbx_seq_one_letter_code
_entity_poly.pdbx_strand_id
1 'polypeptide(L)'
;MNKYKVVLFLLILAIFVIISSTIACSQTHLKLLAVERAEDGFQGGLADLYLRVIPGTGDVYSATYPLTKIDTQISARFAKTIVCSELNGECDNKDFLYTIKADSAIIGGPSAGAAFAIATLAELTNEKLDEEISITGTINSGGLIGPVGGLKEKIEAARSINLTAVLIAKGSRFVENTTITKLYRNISNFSITVENESITISDITKNISIIEDGNFLNITTNNTLDLIEYGRLIGIDVIEVSTLEEAMSYFVHEPFQKPEIELEIDESYNETMKAISLSLCNRSNSLKEWAEAEYDVFIDENEKDFLSAVNQTERAEKAFGTGNYYSAASFCFSANVMFRNLLYQKLITSSNFIDEAKEISRILVKEKDYSTMRNLQTYIIVQERLDERDKLVDDARRLFSQYLKKEVNITEAIYKLAFARERLYSALAWSSFFQLEAKDSEFSEEDLRSSCTEKLQEAQERMQYAEIFFPIALTATKKELDQAVIDNRNQDYELCLFRSSKVKAESNVILGAMNVNRDQLPTLVREKLDVAKQIIAEQKSFPIVAYSYYQYGNSLLETDPASALLYAEYALELANLDIYFKQKHETKRMPKQIIVPKNFLLLSFILGFLLGAGLVLLLLRKQRKIKKKKATNKSISSSRSKRRKKKRK
;
A
#
# COMPACT_ATOMS: atom_id res chain seq x y z
N MET A 1 -28.49 56.98 27.79
CA MET A 1 -28.56 55.79 26.93
C MET A 1 -29.54 54.78 27.54
N ASN A 2 -30.45 54.21 26.74
CA ASN A 2 -31.52 53.34 27.24
C ASN A 2 -30.94 51.96 27.60
N LYS A 3 -31.12 51.48 28.85
CA LYS A 3 -30.51 50.22 29.35
C LYS A 3 -30.73 49.02 28.40
N TYR A 4 -31.86 48.99 27.72
CA TYR A 4 -32.21 47.97 26.73
C TYR A 4 -31.31 47.95 25.47
N LYS A 5 -30.75 49.09 25.04
CA LYS A 5 -29.84 49.15 23.89
C LYS A 5 -28.46 48.58 24.21
N VAL A 6 -28.01 48.75 25.45
CA VAL A 6 -26.72 48.22 25.92
C VAL A 6 -26.81 46.69 26.09
N VAL A 7 -27.92 46.20 26.66
CA VAL A 7 -28.16 44.75 26.79
C VAL A 7 -28.28 44.06 25.43
N LEU A 8 -28.97 44.67 24.46
CA LEU A 8 -29.08 44.12 23.11
C LEU A 8 -27.73 44.11 22.37
N PHE A 9 -26.92 45.16 22.53
CA PHE A 9 -25.59 45.22 21.94
C PHE A 9 -24.65 44.17 22.55
N LEU A 10 -24.69 43.98 23.88
CA LEU A 10 -23.93 42.93 24.57
C LEU A 10 -24.38 41.52 24.17
N LEU A 11 -25.67 41.31 23.93
CA LEU A 11 -26.21 40.03 23.43
C LEU A 11 -25.74 39.75 21.99
N ILE A 12 -25.75 40.76 21.10
CA ILE A 12 -25.24 40.62 19.74
C ILE A 12 -23.73 40.37 19.74
N LEU A 13 -22.98 41.05 20.61
CA LEU A 13 -21.55 40.85 20.78
C LEU A 13 -21.26 39.43 21.31
N ALA A 14 -22.03 38.96 22.29
CA ALA A 14 -21.90 37.60 22.82
C ALA A 14 -22.22 36.54 21.75
N ILE A 15 -23.27 36.75 20.94
CA ILE A 15 -23.61 35.87 19.81
C ILE A 15 -22.50 35.91 18.75
N PHE A 16 -21.92 37.07 18.46
CA PHE A 16 -20.81 37.21 17.51
C PHE A 16 -19.54 36.50 18.01
N VAL A 17 -19.24 36.60 19.31
CA VAL A 17 -18.13 35.87 19.96
C VAL A 17 -18.38 34.37 19.88
N ILE A 18 -19.59 33.90 20.20
CA ILE A 18 -19.99 32.48 20.13
C ILE A 18 -19.89 31.93 18.69
N ILE A 19 -20.27 32.72 17.68
CA ILE A 19 -20.19 32.33 16.26
C ILE A 19 -18.73 32.36 15.75
N SER A 20 -17.87 33.24 16.30
CA SER A 20 -16.45 33.30 15.93
C SER A 20 -15.61 32.19 16.55
N SER A 21 -16.08 31.58 17.65
CA SER A 21 -15.34 30.56 18.41
C SER A 21 -15.48 29.12 17.90
N THR A 22 -16.10 28.88 16.74
CA THR A 22 -16.33 27.49 16.25
C THR A 22 -15.51 27.09 15.03
N ILE A 23 -14.47 27.84 14.65
CA ILE A 23 -13.41 27.29 13.78
C ILE A 23 -12.29 26.80 14.70
N ALA A 24 -12.58 25.75 15.47
CA ALA A 24 -11.51 24.96 16.06
C ALA A 24 -10.83 24.26 14.89
N CYS A 25 -9.61 24.68 14.56
CA CYS A 25 -8.75 23.89 13.68
C CYS A 25 -8.47 22.59 14.45
N SER A 26 -9.09 21.49 14.03
CA SER A 26 -8.71 20.17 14.55
C SER A 26 -7.23 19.94 14.24
N GLN A 27 -6.55 19.27 15.15
CA GLN A 27 -5.17 18.87 15.01
C GLN A 27 -5.03 17.49 15.63
N THR A 28 -4.90 16.48 14.79
CA THR A 28 -4.61 15.13 15.23
C THR A 28 -3.16 15.02 15.69
N HIS A 29 -2.94 14.31 16.79
CA HIS A 29 -1.64 14.00 17.35
C HIS A 29 -1.50 12.48 17.51
N LEU A 30 -0.29 11.97 17.25
CA LEU A 30 0.03 10.56 17.42
C LEU A 30 1.50 10.40 17.81
N LYS A 31 1.80 9.46 18.71
CA LYS A 31 3.18 9.06 19.02
C LYS A 31 3.73 8.13 17.96
N LEU A 32 4.92 8.45 17.45
CA LEU A 32 5.69 7.64 16.50
C LEU A 32 6.82 6.89 17.21
N LEU A 33 7.06 5.67 16.77
CA LEU A 33 8.14 4.82 17.25
C LEU A 33 9.23 4.71 16.17
N ALA A 34 10.45 5.06 16.55
CA ALA A 34 11.62 5.08 15.69
C ALA A 34 12.73 4.19 16.24
N VAL A 35 13.79 4.02 15.45
CA VAL A 35 15.00 3.29 15.85
C VAL A 35 16.19 4.15 15.49
N GLU A 36 17.13 4.23 16.42
CA GLU A 36 18.41 4.92 16.26
C GLU A 36 19.56 3.92 16.40
N ARG A 37 20.68 4.24 15.75
CA ARG A 37 21.89 3.42 15.84
C ARG A 37 22.70 3.87 17.06
N ALA A 38 22.94 2.97 18.00
CA ALA A 38 23.77 3.15 19.18
C ALA A 38 25.13 2.44 19.04
N GLU A 39 26.06 2.65 19.98
CA GLU A 39 27.38 1.99 19.96
C GLU A 39 27.28 0.46 19.99
N ASP A 40 26.30 -0.09 20.71
CA ASP A 40 26.09 -1.54 20.90
C ASP A 40 24.82 -2.08 20.22
N GLY A 41 24.38 -1.47 19.10
CA GLY A 41 23.26 -1.98 18.30
C GLY A 41 22.21 -0.91 17.99
N PHE A 42 20.94 -1.25 18.14
CA PHE A 42 19.82 -0.35 17.92
C PHE A 42 19.19 0.06 19.26
N GLN A 43 18.73 1.31 19.36
CA GLN A 43 17.94 1.80 20.48
C GLN A 43 16.62 2.39 19.98
N GLY A 44 15.57 2.29 20.79
CA GLY A 44 14.27 2.84 20.46
C GLY A 44 14.27 4.37 20.58
N GLY A 45 13.65 5.05 19.61
CA GLY A 45 13.47 6.50 19.59
C GLY A 45 11.98 6.87 19.58
N LEU A 46 11.68 8.08 20.03
CA LEU A 46 10.32 8.62 20.08
C LEU A 46 10.20 9.88 19.22
N ALA A 47 9.05 10.02 18.58
CA ALA A 47 8.69 11.25 17.87
C ALA A 47 7.20 11.55 18.01
N ASP A 48 6.84 12.81 17.83
CA ASP A 48 5.47 13.31 17.79
C ASP A 48 5.08 13.63 16.36
N LEU A 49 3.96 13.05 15.91
CA LEU A 49 3.30 13.41 14.67
C LEU A 49 2.12 14.33 14.98
N TYR A 50 2.05 15.44 14.27
CA TYR A 50 0.87 16.29 14.22
C TYR A 50 0.39 16.43 12.79
N LEU A 51 -0.92 16.37 12.59
CA LEU A 51 -1.55 16.66 11.30
C LEU A 51 -2.57 17.78 11.47
N ARG A 52 -2.58 18.69 10.49
CA ARG A 52 -3.70 19.62 10.26
C ARG A 52 -4.12 19.54 8.80
N VAL A 53 -5.42 19.51 8.58
CA VAL A 53 -6.00 19.55 7.23
C VAL A 53 -6.68 20.90 7.01
N ILE A 54 -6.31 21.59 5.94
CA ILE A 54 -6.84 22.91 5.59
C ILE A 54 -7.40 22.91 4.17
N PRO A 55 -8.34 23.80 3.81
CA PRO A 55 -8.75 23.96 2.42
C PRO A 55 -7.56 24.28 1.51
N GLY A 56 -7.45 23.58 0.38
CA GLY A 56 -6.25 23.61 -0.47
C GLY A 56 -6.43 22.93 -1.83
N THR A 57 -5.33 22.45 -2.40
CA THR A 57 -5.23 21.84 -3.75
C THR A 57 -4.86 20.36 -3.75
N GLY A 58 -4.83 19.73 -2.57
CA GLY A 58 -4.50 18.30 -2.44
C GLY A 58 -3.05 18.06 -2.03
N ASP A 59 -2.31 19.10 -1.68
CA ASP A 59 -0.87 19.08 -1.47
C ASP A 59 -0.49 18.58 -0.08
N VAL A 60 0.70 17.97 -0.01
CA VAL A 60 1.27 17.47 1.24
C VAL A 60 2.51 18.28 1.60
N TYR A 61 2.47 18.86 2.80
CA TYR A 61 3.57 19.62 3.39
C TYR A 61 4.08 18.88 4.62
N SER A 62 5.40 18.75 4.72
CA SER A 62 6.05 18.09 5.87
C SER A 62 7.03 19.07 6.52
N ALA A 63 6.76 19.45 7.76
CA ALA A 63 7.68 20.19 8.61
C ALA A 63 8.31 19.23 9.62
N THR A 64 9.64 19.16 9.68
CA THR A 64 10.35 18.21 10.56
C THR A 64 11.38 18.92 11.42
N TYR A 65 11.44 18.53 12.69
CA TYR A 65 12.39 19.00 13.68
C TYR A 65 12.92 17.75 14.41
N PRO A 66 14.08 17.18 14.05
CA PRO A 66 15.14 17.66 13.16
C PRO A 66 14.85 17.47 11.64
N LEU A 67 15.86 17.67 10.78
CA LEU A 67 15.80 17.33 9.36
C LEU A 67 15.38 15.86 9.13
N THR A 68 14.56 15.65 8.10
CA THR A 68 14.10 14.33 7.68
C THR A 68 14.66 13.92 6.32
N LYS A 69 14.80 12.61 6.12
CA LYS A 69 15.13 12.02 4.82
C LYS A 69 13.92 12.07 3.86
N ILE A 70 14.17 11.74 2.59
CA ILE A 70 13.17 11.84 1.52
C ILE A 70 12.09 10.75 1.65
N ASP A 71 12.46 9.57 2.13
CA ASP A 71 11.60 8.40 2.37
C ASP A 71 10.42 8.68 3.30
N THR A 72 10.63 9.40 4.41
CA THR A 72 9.56 9.79 5.33
C THR A 72 8.56 10.75 4.68
N GLN A 73 9.03 11.67 3.83
CA GLN A 73 8.15 12.59 3.09
C GLN A 73 7.32 11.86 2.02
N ILE A 74 7.94 10.90 1.31
CA ILE A 74 7.23 10.01 0.37
C ILE A 74 6.15 9.21 1.11
N SER A 75 6.48 8.68 2.29
CA SER A 75 5.54 7.93 3.12
C SER A 75 4.31 8.74 3.54
N ALA A 76 4.50 10.01 3.90
CA ALA A 76 3.38 10.90 4.23
C ALA A 76 2.48 11.20 3.02
N ARG A 77 3.07 11.37 1.83
CA ARG A 77 2.33 11.54 0.57
C ARG A 77 1.53 10.29 0.23
N PHE A 78 2.19 9.14 0.29
CA PHE A 78 1.56 7.88 -0.05
C PHE A 78 0.43 7.52 0.92
N ALA A 79 0.63 7.72 2.22
CA ALA A 79 -0.43 7.56 3.23
C ALA A 79 -1.67 8.41 2.91
N LYS A 80 -1.48 9.68 2.51
CA LYS A 80 -2.58 10.53 2.04
C LYS A 80 -3.28 9.91 0.83
N THR A 81 -2.53 9.47 -0.19
CA THR A 81 -3.12 8.85 -1.39
C THR A 81 -3.97 7.63 -1.05
N ILE A 82 -3.48 6.74 -0.18
CA ILE A 82 -4.22 5.55 0.26
C ILE A 82 -5.52 5.92 0.97
N VAL A 83 -5.46 6.77 2.00
CA VAL A 83 -6.67 7.18 2.76
C VAL A 83 -7.69 7.88 1.86
N CYS A 84 -7.21 8.72 0.93
CA CYS A 84 -8.10 9.43 0.02
C CYS A 84 -8.78 8.50 -0.98
N SER A 85 -8.14 7.39 -1.37
CA SER A 85 -8.75 6.37 -2.20
C SER A 85 -9.89 5.64 -1.46
N GLU A 86 -9.69 5.28 -0.19
CA GLU A 86 -10.70 4.63 0.66
C GLU A 86 -11.92 5.54 0.91
N LEU A 87 -11.70 6.86 1.02
CA LEU A 87 -12.75 7.86 1.22
C LEU A 87 -13.36 8.41 -0.09
N ASN A 88 -13.22 7.72 -1.22
CA ASN A 88 -13.77 8.11 -2.52
C ASN A 88 -13.32 9.50 -3.06
N GLY A 89 -12.10 9.94 -2.75
CA GLY A 89 -11.48 11.10 -3.38
C GLY A 89 -11.85 12.47 -2.78
N GLU A 90 -12.42 12.54 -1.57
CA GLU A 90 -12.77 13.80 -0.89
C GLU A 90 -11.56 14.61 -0.34
N CYS A 91 -10.42 14.56 -1.03
CA CYS A 91 -9.16 15.14 -0.60
C CYS A 91 -8.57 16.20 -1.55
N ASP A 92 -9.02 16.29 -2.80
CA ASP A 92 -8.41 17.19 -3.81
C ASP A 92 -8.55 18.68 -3.47
N ASN A 93 -9.46 19.03 -2.56
CA ASN A 93 -9.69 20.38 -2.10
C ASN A 93 -9.10 20.66 -0.71
N LYS A 94 -8.17 19.81 -0.24
CA LYS A 94 -7.58 19.88 1.10
C LYS A 94 -6.06 19.69 1.04
N ASP A 95 -5.33 20.53 1.77
CA ASP A 95 -3.89 20.35 1.97
C ASP A 95 -3.61 19.74 3.34
N PHE A 96 -2.59 18.90 3.40
CA PHE A 96 -2.21 18.09 4.55
C PHE A 96 -0.87 18.58 5.09
N LEU A 97 -0.89 19.16 6.30
CA LEU A 97 0.29 19.74 6.94
C LEU A 97 0.76 18.82 8.06
N TYR A 98 1.66 17.91 7.73
CA TYR A 98 2.32 17.04 8.71
C TYR A 98 3.46 17.77 9.40
N THR A 99 3.51 17.68 10.73
CA THR A 99 4.63 18.18 11.54
C THR A 99 5.18 17.05 12.38
N ILE A 100 6.48 16.76 12.25
CA ILE A 100 7.17 15.74 13.03
C ILE A 100 8.17 16.41 13.97
N LYS A 101 8.14 16.03 15.24
CA LYS A 101 9.12 16.47 16.24
C LYS A 101 9.76 15.26 16.89
N ALA A 102 11.07 15.16 16.87
CA ALA A 102 11.80 14.11 17.57
C ALA A 102 13.01 14.71 18.29
N ASP A 103 13.48 14.00 19.30
CA ASP A 103 14.73 14.34 20.00
C ASP A 103 15.97 13.83 19.26
N SER A 104 15.77 12.98 18.23
CA SER A 104 16.82 12.46 17.37
C SER A 104 17.47 13.55 16.51
N ALA A 105 18.65 13.27 15.94
CA ALA A 105 19.33 14.21 15.05
C ALA A 105 18.81 14.16 13.60
N ILE A 106 18.32 13.01 13.14
CA ILE A 106 17.76 12.80 11.79
C ILE A 106 16.64 11.74 11.88
N ILE A 107 15.52 11.99 11.19
CA ILE A 107 14.42 11.02 11.04
C ILE A 107 14.38 10.49 9.61
N GLY A 108 14.18 9.19 9.43
CA GLY A 108 14.03 8.56 8.13
C GLY A 108 13.28 7.24 8.18
N GLY A 109 13.01 6.68 7.01
CA GLY A 109 12.38 5.39 6.79
C GLY A 109 10.86 5.47 6.58
N PRO A 110 10.26 4.41 6.00
CA PRO A 110 8.82 4.29 5.80
C PRO A 110 8.03 3.80 7.00
N SER A 111 8.68 3.52 8.14
CA SER A 111 8.03 2.82 9.25
C SER A 111 6.95 3.61 9.98
N ALA A 112 6.77 4.89 9.64
CA ALA A 112 5.68 5.74 10.09
C ALA A 112 4.50 5.80 9.08
N GLY A 113 4.55 5.07 7.97
CA GLY A 113 3.52 5.08 6.92
C GLY A 113 2.11 4.80 7.46
N ALA A 114 1.96 3.75 8.26
CA ALA A 114 0.68 3.41 8.89
C ALA A 114 0.22 4.49 9.89
N ALA A 115 1.15 5.11 10.62
CA ALA A 115 0.85 6.19 11.55
C ALA A 115 0.38 7.47 10.82
N PHE A 116 1.00 7.81 9.68
CA PHE A 116 0.51 8.90 8.82
C PHE A 116 -0.90 8.60 8.30
N ALA A 117 -1.16 7.37 7.88
CA ALA A 117 -2.46 6.96 7.37
C ALA A 117 -3.55 7.05 8.46
N ILE A 118 -3.30 6.52 9.67
CA ILE A 118 -4.21 6.63 10.81
C ILE A 118 -4.49 8.09 11.17
N ALA A 119 -3.46 8.93 11.28
CA ALA A 119 -3.64 10.34 11.60
C ALA A 119 -4.48 11.07 10.53
N THR A 120 -4.28 10.71 9.27
CA THR A 120 -5.02 11.27 8.12
C THR A 120 -6.47 10.84 8.12
N LEU A 121 -6.70 9.54 8.28
CA LEU A 121 -8.04 8.97 8.35
C LEU A 121 -8.82 9.64 9.49
N ALA A 122 -8.25 9.68 10.69
CA ALA A 122 -8.86 10.28 11.87
C ALA A 122 -9.19 11.77 11.69
N GLU A 123 -8.28 12.55 11.12
CA GLU A 123 -8.52 13.98 10.87
C GLU A 123 -9.60 14.21 9.80
N LEU A 124 -9.70 13.33 8.79
CA LEU A 124 -10.73 13.43 7.75
C LEU A 124 -12.10 12.93 8.21
N THR A 125 -12.15 11.92 9.09
CA THR A 125 -13.39 11.40 9.68
C THR A 125 -13.79 12.12 10.97
N ASN A 126 -12.94 13.05 11.46
CA ASN A 126 -13.12 13.78 12.72
C ASN A 126 -13.24 12.81 13.93
N GLU A 127 -12.45 11.75 13.90
CA GLU A 127 -12.31 10.76 14.97
C GLU A 127 -11.20 11.16 15.93
N LYS A 128 -11.41 10.91 17.23
CA LYS A 128 -10.39 11.16 18.26
C LYS A 128 -9.61 9.87 18.53
N LEU A 129 -8.31 9.89 18.25
CA LEU A 129 -7.41 8.77 18.52
C LEU A 129 -7.13 8.62 20.02
N ASP A 130 -7.03 7.38 20.49
CA ASP A 130 -6.42 7.05 21.78
C ASP A 130 -4.91 7.32 21.74
N GLU A 131 -4.45 8.29 22.53
CA GLU A 131 -3.03 8.69 22.62
C GLU A 131 -2.18 7.67 23.41
N GLU A 132 -2.78 6.70 24.08
CA GLU A 132 -2.09 5.60 24.77
C GLU A 132 -1.72 4.44 23.83
N ILE A 133 -2.23 4.47 22.59
CA ILE A 133 -1.93 3.50 21.55
C ILE A 133 -0.96 4.12 20.53
N SER A 134 0.01 3.33 20.06
CA SER A 134 0.85 3.71 18.92
C SER A 134 0.90 2.60 17.88
N ILE A 135 1.35 2.92 16.67
CA ILE A 135 1.46 1.99 15.56
C ILE A 135 2.80 2.18 14.86
N THR A 136 3.41 1.09 14.44
CA THR A 136 4.56 1.11 13.53
C THR A 136 4.36 0.11 12.39
N GLY A 137 4.64 0.57 11.17
CA GLY A 137 4.39 -0.20 9.96
C GLY A 137 4.50 0.70 8.73
N THR A 138 4.89 0.11 7.60
CA THR A 138 4.71 0.80 6.31
C THR A 138 3.24 0.78 5.94
N ILE A 139 2.80 1.69 5.06
CA ILE A 139 1.51 1.58 4.39
C ILE A 139 1.74 1.14 2.94
N ASN A 140 0.87 0.28 2.41
CA ASN A 140 0.88 -0.24 1.05
C ASN A 140 -0.46 0.02 0.36
N SER A 141 -0.55 -0.33 -0.93
CA SER A 141 -1.79 -0.25 -1.70
C SER A 141 -2.92 -1.01 -1.00
N GLY A 142 -4.12 -0.41 -0.96
CA GLY A 142 -5.32 -0.99 -0.33
C GLY A 142 -5.23 -1.09 1.20
N GLY A 143 -4.68 -0.05 1.85
CA GLY A 143 -4.69 0.06 3.31
C GLY A 143 -3.77 -0.92 4.05
N LEU A 144 -2.97 -1.72 3.35
CA LEU A 144 -2.15 -2.78 3.97
C LEU A 144 -1.01 -2.26 4.84
N ILE A 145 -0.91 -2.79 6.04
CA ILE A 145 0.17 -2.49 6.98
C ILE A 145 1.31 -3.49 6.77
N GLY A 146 2.48 -2.97 6.37
CA GLY A 146 3.67 -3.78 6.05
C GLY A 146 4.73 -3.78 7.16
N PRO A 147 5.61 -4.79 7.18
CA PRO A 147 6.59 -5.02 8.23
C PRO A 147 7.67 -3.94 8.27
N VAL A 148 8.30 -3.80 9.43
CA VAL A 148 9.37 -2.85 9.70
C VAL A 148 10.43 -3.49 10.62
N GLY A 149 11.66 -3.02 10.52
CA GLY A 149 12.74 -3.42 11.41
C GLY A 149 12.68 -2.76 12.80
N GLY A 150 13.44 -3.33 13.73
CA GLY A 150 13.67 -2.83 15.09
C GLY A 150 12.41 -2.77 15.96
N LEU A 151 11.54 -3.76 15.82
CA LEU A 151 10.26 -3.81 16.54
C LEU A 151 10.45 -3.93 18.06
N LYS A 152 11.42 -4.75 18.51
CA LYS A 152 11.73 -4.91 19.92
C LYS A 152 12.09 -3.56 20.56
N GLU A 153 13.00 -2.82 19.95
CA GLU A 153 13.46 -1.52 20.43
C GLU A 153 12.33 -0.48 20.44
N LYS A 154 11.46 -0.51 19.41
CA LYS A 154 10.27 0.36 19.34
C LYS A 154 9.26 0.07 20.44
N ILE A 155 9.01 -1.21 20.73
CA ILE A 155 8.10 -1.65 21.81
C ILE A 155 8.66 -1.22 23.18
N GLU A 156 9.97 -1.34 23.39
CA GLU A 156 10.64 -0.84 24.60
C GLU A 156 10.52 0.68 24.75
N ALA A 157 10.70 1.44 23.65
CA ALA A 157 10.49 2.89 23.64
C ALA A 157 9.05 3.27 23.97
N ALA A 158 8.07 2.58 23.38
CA ALA A 158 6.65 2.77 23.69
C ALA A 158 6.37 2.55 25.19
N ARG A 159 6.95 1.48 25.76
CA ARG A 159 6.82 1.18 27.18
C ARG A 159 7.44 2.26 28.07
N SER A 160 8.56 2.88 27.65
CA SER A 160 9.26 3.93 28.42
C SER A 160 8.41 5.18 28.68
N ILE A 161 7.43 5.46 27.82
CA ILE A 161 6.47 6.55 27.96
C ILE A 161 5.08 6.09 28.41
N ASN A 162 4.97 4.85 28.91
CA ASN A 162 3.73 4.25 29.42
C ASN A 162 2.58 4.17 28.40
N LEU A 163 2.89 3.93 27.12
CA LEU A 163 1.85 3.49 26.18
C LEU A 163 1.27 2.14 26.62
N THR A 164 -0.02 1.94 26.38
CA THR A 164 -0.73 0.71 26.75
C THR A 164 -0.64 -0.34 25.66
N ALA A 165 -0.62 0.07 24.39
CA ALA A 165 -0.52 -0.85 23.26
C ALA A 165 0.34 -0.33 22.10
N VAL A 166 0.97 -1.27 21.39
CA VAL A 166 1.64 -1.04 20.11
C VAL A 166 1.05 -1.96 19.05
N LEU A 167 0.50 -1.35 17.99
CA LEU A 167 0.06 -2.07 16.81
C LEU A 167 1.25 -2.30 15.87
N ILE A 168 1.43 -3.54 15.43
CA ILE A 168 2.49 -3.96 14.50
C ILE A 168 1.90 -4.68 13.29
N ALA A 169 2.63 -4.69 12.18
CA ALA A 169 2.21 -5.43 10.99
C ALA A 169 2.08 -6.93 11.28
N LYS A 170 0.97 -7.51 10.84
CA LYS A 170 0.72 -8.95 10.95
C LYS A 170 1.83 -9.78 10.30
N GLY A 171 2.21 -10.87 10.94
CA GLY A 171 3.36 -11.71 10.55
C GLY A 171 4.70 -11.20 11.09
N SER A 172 4.73 -10.05 11.79
CA SER A 172 5.97 -9.50 12.38
C SER A 172 6.17 -9.86 13.85
N ARG A 173 5.33 -10.76 14.40
CA ARG A 173 5.39 -11.21 15.79
C ARG A 173 6.74 -11.80 16.21
N PHE A 174 7.41 -12.51 15.31
CA PHE A 174 8.63 -13.24 15.63
C PHE A 174 9.86 -12.49 15.13
N VAL A 175 10.80 -12.19 16.01
CA VAL A 175 12.06 -11.53 15.63
C VAL A 175 13.26 -12.35 16.10
N GLU A 176 14.34 -12.36 15.33
CA GLU A 176 15.59 -12.96 15.80
C GLU A 176 16.15 -12.17 16.99
N ASN A 177 16.40 -12.85 18.09
CA ASN A 177 17.01 -12.28 19.29
C ASN A 177 18.37 -12.94 19.50
N THR A 178 19.40 -12.11 19.43
CA THR A 178 20.79 -12.52 19.64
C THR A 178 21.20 -12.11 21.05
N THR A 179 21.31 -13.09 21.97
CA THR A 179 21.84 -12.81 23.31
C THR A 179 23.33 -13.09 23.31
N ILE A 180 24.15 -12.10 23.67
CA ILE A 180 25.60 -12.26 23.85
C ILE A 180 25.88 -12.38 25.34
N THR A 181 26.23 -13.58 25.80
CA THR A 181 26.70 -13.81 27.17
C THR A 181 28.23 -13.77 27.19
N LYS A 182 28.81 -12.79 27.91
CA LYS A 182 30.26 -12.70 28.13
C LYS A 182 30.64 -13.55 29.35
N LEU A 183 31.45 -14.59 29.16
CA LEU A 183 31.96 -15.43 30.23
C LEU A 183 33.45 -15.15 30.51
N TYR A 184 33.80 -15.03 31.78
CA TYR A 184 35.20 -14.85 32.23
C TYR A 184 35.92 -16.21 32.34
N ARG A 185 37.09 -16.33 31.73
CA ARG A 185 37.93 -17.54 31.81
C ARG A 185 38.70 -17.56 33.15
N ASN A 186 38.35 -18.45 34.07
CA ASN A 186 39.20 -18.74 35.24
C ASN A 186 40.02 -20.02 34.98
N ILE A 187 41.32 -19.88 34.76
CA ILE A 187 42.22 -21.00 34.42
C ILE A 187 42.64 -21.71 35.71
N SER A 188 41.71 -22.44 36.31
CA SER A 188 41.98 -23.50 37.27
C SER A 188 40.70 -24.30 37.47
N ASN A 189 40.57 -25.41 36.73
CA ASN A 189 39.42 -26.30 36.61
C ASN A 189 38.27 -25.75 35.74
N PHE A 190 37.89 -26.57 34.75
CA PHE A 190 36.87 -26.27 33.75
C PHE A 190 35.47 -26.33 34.38
N SER A 191 35.10 -25.32 35.16
CA SER A 191 33.74 -25.10 35.65
C SER A 191 33.31 -23.68 35.32
N ILE A 192 32.34 -23.54 34.42
CA ILE A 192 31.76 -22.26 34.02
C ILE A 192 30.75 -21.88 35.10
N THR A 193 30.97 -20.74 35.76
CA THR A 193 29.99 -20.14 36.69
C THR A 193 29.33 -18.99 35.94
N VAL A 194 28.05 -19.15 35.59
CA VAL A 194 27.19 -18.04 35.17
C VAL A 194 26.68 -17.39 36.45
N GLU A 195 26.60 -16.06 36.50
CA GLU A 195 26.00 -15.36 37.64
C GLU A 195 24.57 -15.89 37.86
N ASN A 196 24.43 -16.69 38.91
CA ASN A 196 23.21 -17.23 39.52
C ASN A 196 22.46 -18.43 38.88
N GLU A 197 22.97 -19.15 37.87
CA GLU A 197 22.40 -20.46 37.49
C GLU A 197 23.40 -21.39 36.80
N SER A 198 23.42 -22.68 37.18
CA SER A 198 24.31 -23.68 36.58
C SER A 198 23.66 -24.33 35.35
N ILE A 199 24.16 -24.07 34.15
CA ILE A 199 23.69 -24.70 32.90
C ILE A 199 24.51 -25.97 32.63
N THR A 200 23.84 -27.09 32.38
CA THR A 200 24.45 -28.37 32.00
C THR A 200 24.71 -28.45 30.50
N ILE A 201 25.84 -29.05 30.10
CA ILE A 201 26.30 -29.18 28.70
C ILE A 201 25.29 -29.95 27.80
N SER A 202 24.33 -30.68 28.39
CA SER A 202 23.26 -31.38 27.66
C SER A 202 22.18 -30.46 27.07
N ASP A 203 22.10 -29.19 27.49
CA ASP A 203 21.10 -28.22 27.00
C ASP A 203 21.56 -27.50 25.71
N ILE A 204 22.79 -27.76 25.27
CA ILE A 204 23.45 -27.11 24.12
C ILE A 204 22.93 -27.75 22.82
N THR A 205 21.80 -27.25 22.30
CA THR A 205 21.30 -27.63 20.98
C THR A 205 21.30 -26.45 19.99
N LYS A 206 21.97 -26.69 18.86
CA LYS A 206 21.91 -26.06 17.52
C LYS A 206 22.10 -24.55 17.28
N ASN A 207 21.95 -23.64 18.23
CA ASN A 207 21.95 -22.19 17.93
C ASN A 207 23.00 -21.36 18.69
N ILE A 208 24.15 -21.97 18.99
CA ILE A 208 25.22 -21.30 19.75
C ILE A 208 26.46 -21.10 18.87
N SER A 209 26.91 -19.86 18.70
CA SER A 209 28.26 -19.56 18.22
C SER A 209 29.14 -19.10 19.38
N ILE A 210 30.38 -19.59 19.42
CA ILE A 210 31.36 -19.27 20.46
C ILE A 210 32.50 -18.52 19.78
N ILE A 211 32.75 -17.29 20.23
CA ILE A 211 33.88 -16.47 19.74
C ILE A 211 34.84 -16.26 20.92
N GLU A 212 36.10 -16.68 20.73
CA GLU A 212 37.17 -16.40 21.69
C GLU A 212 37.72 -14.98 21.45
N ASP A 213 37.65 -14.12 22.47
CA ASP A 213 38.24 -12.79 22.47
C ASP A 213 39.06 -12.57 23.75
N GLY A 214 40.36 -12.84 23.66
CA GLY A 214 41.28 -12.74 24.80
C GLY A 214 40.89 -13.63 25.99
N ASN A 215 40.54 -13.02 27.13
CA ASN A 215 40.13 -13.71 28.36
C ASN A 215 38.62 -14.02 28.42
N PHE A 216 37.87 -13.70 27.37
CA PHE A 216 36.42 -13.85 27.33
C PHE A 216 35.98 -14.95 26.37
N LEU A 217 34.96 -15.70 26.79
CA LEU A 217 34.16 -16.54 25.92
C LEU A 217 32.84 -15.79 25.65
N ASN A 218 32.61 -15.39 24.40
CA ASN A 218 31.31 -14.86 23.99
C ASN A 218 30.46 -16.03 23.50
N ILE A 219 29.40 -16.36 24.25
CA ILE A 219 28.36 -17.30 23.82
C ILE A 219 27.25 -16.47 23.20
N THR A 220 27.00 -16.70 21.91
CA THR A 220 25.90 -16.09 21.19
C THR A 220 24.81 -17.13 21.01
N THR A 221 23.65 -16.95 21.66
CA THR A 221 22.46 -17.79 21.43
C THR A 221 21.50 -17.06 20.48
N ASN A 222 21.17 -17.69 19.35
CA ASN A 222 20.15 -17.19 18.43
C ASN A 222 18.81 -17.87 18.73
N ASN A 223 17.90 -17.12 19.35
CA ASN A 223 16.54 -17.58 19.64
C ASN A 223 15.53 -16.69 18.95
N THR A 224 14.38 -17.24 18.57
CA THR A 224 13.24 -16.45 18.08
C THR A 224 12.51 -15.86 19.28
N LEU A 225 12.33 -14.54 19.31
CA LEU A 225 11.56 -13.82 20.31
C LEU A 225 10.14 -13.56 19.81
N ASP A 226 9.15 -13.94 20.62
CA ASP A 226 7.75 -13.61 20.41
C ASP A 226 7.44 -12.24 21.02
N LEU A 227 7.18 -11.25 20.17
CA LEU A 227 6.93 -9.87 20.59
C LEU A 227 5.63 -9.69 21.36
N ILE A 228 4.61 -10.55 21.15
CA ILE A 228 3.36 -10.48 21.90
C ILE A 228 3.60 -10.95 23.34
N GLU A 229 4.34 -12.05 23.50
CA GLU A 229 4.74 -12.51 24.83
C GLU A 229 5.68 -11.52 25.52
N TYR A 230 6.67 -11.02 24.79
CA TYR A 230 7.62 -10.03 25.30
C TYR A 230 6.94 -8.74 25.76
N GLY A 231 6.00 -8.22 24.99
CA GLY A 231 5.19 -7.05 25.38
C GLY A 231 4.51 -7.26 26.72
N ARG A 232 3.82 -8.40 26.89
CA ARG A 232 3.16 -8.75 28.16
C ARG A 232 4.13 -8.81 29.33
N LEU A 233 5.35 -9.31 29.12
CA LEU A 233 6.39 -9.37 30.15
C LEU A 233 6.83 -7.98 30.62
N ILE A 234 6.97 -7.02 29.70
CA ILE A 234 7.36 -5.65 30.05
C ILE A 234 6.15 -4.74 30.38
N GLY A 235 4.93 -5.26 30.26
CA GLY A 235 3.69 -4.57 30.62
C GLY A 235 3.16 -3.62 29.53
N ILE A 236 3.23 -4.01 28.26
CA ILE A 236 2.61 -3.33 27.12
C ILE A 236 1.97 -4.35 26.18
N ASP A 237 0.77 -4.07 25.68
CA ASP A 237 0.13 -4.97 24.72
C ASP A 237 0.72 -4.78 23.32
N VAL A 238 1.00 -5.89 22.64
CA VAL A 238 1.46 -5.87 21.24
C VAL A 238 0.41 -6.60 20.41
N ILE A 239 -0.10 -5.92 19.39
CA ILE A 239 -1.26 -6.38 18.61
C ILE A 239 -0.89 -6.39 17.14
N GLU A 240 -1.10 -7.53 16.48
CA GLU A 240 -0.89 -7.66 15.05
C GLU A 240 -2.12 -7.16 14.28
N VAL A 241 -1.90 -6.25 13.33
CA VAL A 241 -2.92 -5.69 12.44
C VAL A 241 -2.49 -5.80 10.99
N SER A 242 -3.45 -6.00 10.09
CA SER A 242 -3.23 -6.24 8.67
C SER A 242 -3.63 -5.06 7.79
N THR A 243 -4.73 -4.37 8.11
CA THR A 243 -5.25 -3.24 7.32
C THR A 243 -5.41 -1.96 8.15
N LEU A 244 -5.55 -0.85 7.44
CA LEU A 244 -5.75 0.47 8.03
C LEU A 244 -7.05 0.54 8.84
N GLU A 245 -8.13 -0.06 8.35
CA GLU A 245 -9.43 -0.11 9.03
C GLU A 245 -9.35 -0.95 10.31
N GLU A 246 -8.66 -2.09 10.26
CA GLU A 246 -8.42 -2.92 11.44
C GLU A 246 -7.63 -2.14 12.49
N ALA A 247 -6.55 -1.47 12.10
CA ALA A 247 -5.76 -0.64 13.00
C ALA A 247 -6.56 0.54 13.57
N MET A 248 -7.35 1.22 12.74
CA MET A 248 -8.18 2.35 13.16
C MET A 248 -9.19 1.94 14.24
N SER A 249 -9.77 0.74 14.12
CA SER A 249 -10.74 0.20 15.09
C SER A 249 -10.19 0.16 16.53
N TYR A 250 -8.89 -0.12 16.70
CA TYR A 250 -8.24 -0.11 18.01
C TYR A 250 -8.13 1.31 18.59
N PHE A 251 -7.77 2.29 17.76
CA PHE A 251 -7.60 3.68 18.17
C PHE A 251 -8.90 4.36 18.58
N VAL A 252 -10.05 3.95 18.00
CA VAL A 252 -11.37 4.51 18.33
C VAL A 252 -12.20 3.60 19.25
N HIS A 253 -11.64 2.45 19.65
CA HIS A 253 -12.30 1.41 20.45
C HIS A 253 -13.61 0.89 19.84
N GLU A 254 -13.64 0.76 18.51
CA GLU A 254 -14.75 0.16 17.78
C GLU A 254 -14.40 -1.28 17.37
N PRO A 255 -15.37 -2.21 17.32
CA PRO A 255 -15.10 -3.56 16.86
C PRO A 255 -14.82 -3.58 15.36
N PHE A 256 -13.66 -4.09 14.96
CA PHE A 256 -13.37 -4.35 13.55
C PHE A 256 -14.30 -5.44 13.00
N GLN A 257 -14.91 -5.15 11.85
CA GLN A 257 -15.65 -6.13 11.06
C GLN A 257 -14.94 -6.29 9.73
N LYS A 258 -14.36 -7.47 9.48
CA LYS A 258 -13.75 -7.78 8.19
C LYS A 258 -14.85 -7.72 7.11
N PRO A 259 -14.73 -6.84 6.10
CA PRO A 259 -15.72 -6.78 5.05
C PRO A 259 -15.70 -8.09 4.25
N GLU A 260 -16.84 -8.79 4.23
CA GLU A 260 -17.07 -9.94 3.35
C GLU A 260 -17.50 -9.42 1.98
N ILE A 261 -16.54 -9.32 1.07
CA ILE A 261 -16.78 -8.92 -0.32
C ILE A 261 -16.68 -10.17 -1.19
N GLU A 262 -17.76 -10.46 -1.90
CA GLU A 262 -17.76 -11.49 -2.94
C GLU A 262 -17.08 -10.93 -4.19
N LEU A 263 -16.10 -11.65 -4.71
CA LEU A 263 -15.38 -11.24 -5.91
C LEU A 263 -16.19 -11.64 -7.15
N GLU A 264 -16.80 -10.66 -7.80
CA GLU A 264 -17.42 -10.84 -9.11
C GLU A 264 -16.34 -10.81 -10.20
N ILE A 265 -16.22 -11.89 -10.97
CA ILE A 265 -15.25 -12.00 -12.06
C ILE A 265 -15.87 -11.42 -13.31
N ASP A 266 -15.21 -10.44 -13.92
CA ASP A 266 -15.63 -9.87 -15.19
C ASP A 266 -15.75 -10.96 -16.29
N GLU A 267 -16.91 -11.02 -16.94
CA GLU A 267 -17.21 -12.03 -17.95
C GLU A 267 -16.24 -11.94 -19.13
N SER A 268 -15.90 -10.72 -19.55
CA SER A 268 -15.00 -10.48 -20.68
C SER A 268 -13.57 -10.94 -20.36
N TYR A 269 -13.10 -10.71 -19.13
CA TYR A 269 -11.86 -11.29 -18.64
C TYR A 269 -11.92 -12.82 -18.67
N ASN A 270 -12.98 -13.40 -18.12
CA ASN A 270 -13.10 -14.86 -17.97
C ASN A 270 -13.10 -15.58 -19.33
N GLU A 271 -13.86 -15.07 -20.30
CA GLU A 271 -13.90 -15.61 -21.66
C GLU A 271 -12.55 -15.47 -22.38
N THR A 272 -11.93 -14.30 -22.28
CA THR A 272 -10.64 -14.03 -22.94
C THR A 272 -9.52 -14.87 -22.33
N MET A 273 -9.47 -14.97 -21.00
CA MET A 273 -8.46 -15.78 -20.32
C MET A 273 -8.65 -17.28 -20.60
N LYS A 274 -9.90 -17.76 -20.71
CA LYS A 274 -10.20 -19.12 -21.16
C LYS A 274 -9.67 -19.37 -22.57
N ALA A 275 -9.88 -18.45 -23.49
CA ALA A 275 -9.37 -18.55 -24.86
C ALA A 275 -7.82 -18.55 -24.91
N ILE A 276 -7.17 -17.67 -24.14
CA ILE A 276 -5.70 -17.65 -23.98
C ILE A 276 -5.21 -18.98 -23.41
N SER A 277 -5.84 -19.50 -22.36
CA SER A 277 -5.48 -20.77 -21.75
C SER A 277 -5.60 -21.92 -22.76
N LEU A 278 -6.70 -21.99 -23.52
CA LEU A 278 -6.87 -23.00 -24.57
C LEU A 278 -5.77 -22.88 -25.64
N SER A 279 -5.43 -21.67 -26.08
CA SER A 279 -4.38 -21.43 -27.06
C SER A 279 -3.02 -21.95 -26.58
N LEU A 280 -2.62 -21.62 -25.35
CA LEU A 280 -1.33 -22.04 -24.79
C LEU A 280 -1.29 -23.54 -24.48
N CYS A 281 -2.39 -24.14 -24.04
CA CYS A 281 -2.46 -25.57 -23.76
C CYS A 281 -2.55 -26.43 -25.02
N ASN A 282 -3.26 -25.99 -26.06
CA ASN A 282 -3.21 -26.64 -27.37
C ASN A 282 -1.79 -26.66 -27.92
N ARG A 283 -1.06 -25.56 -27.73
CA ARG A 283 0.36 -25.49 -28.07
C ARG A 283 1.21 -26.48 -27.26
N SER A 284 0.92 -26.68 -25.97
CA SER A 284 1.57 -27.71 -25.14
C SER A 284 1.35 -29.10 -25.69
N ASN A 285 0.13 -29.42 -26.11
CA ASN A 285 -0.20 -30.71 -26.70
C ASN A 285 0.54 -30.93 -28.03
N SER A 286 0.53 -29.94 -28.94
CA SER A 286 1.28 -30.04 -30.20
C SER A 286 2.79 -30.17 -29.97
N LEU A 287 3.31 -29.48 -28.95
CA LEU A 287 4.71 -29.57 -28.57
C LEU A 287 5.08 -30.92 -27.98
N LYS A 288 4.20 -31.48 -27.14
CA LYS A 288 4.33 -32.81 -26.57
C LYS A 288 4.33 -33.87 -27.65
N GLU A 289 3.35 -33.86 -28.56
CA GLU A 289 3.28 -34.80 -29.69
C GLU A 289 4.52 -34.73 -30.57
N TRP A 290 5.01 -33.52 -30.86
CA TRP A 290 6.25 -33.37 -31.63
C TRP A 290 7.47 -33.88 -30.84
N ALA A 291 7.55 -33.56 -29.54
CA ALA A 291 8.60 -34.09 -28.69
C ALA A 291 8.58 -35.62 -28.69
N GLU A 292 7.43 -36.26 -28.45
CA GLU A 292 7.22 -37.72 -28.46
C GLU A 292 7.63 -38.37 -29.80
N ALA A 293 7.21 -37.79 -30.92
CA ALA A 293 7.56 -38.30 -32.25
C ALA A 293 9.08 -38.21 -32.53
N GLU A 294 9.74 -37.18 -32.01
CA GLU A 294 11.19 -37.04 -32.09
C GLU A 294 11.92 -37.86 -31.00
N TYR A 295 11.22 -38.36 -29.99
CA TYR A 295 11.76 -39.01 -28.79
C TYR A 295 11.76 -40.54 -28.80
N ASP A 296 11.45 -41.19 -29.94
CA ASP A 296 11.31 -42.65 -30.06
C ASP A 296 12.61 -43.48 -29.82
N VAL A 297 13.65 -42.88 -29.21
CA VAL A 297 14.90 -43.51 -28.77
C VAL A 297 15.37 -42.86 -27.46
N PHE A 298 15.01 -43.37 -26.29
CA PHE A 298 15.50 -42.83 -25.02
C PHE A 298 16.94 -43.27 -24.70
N ILE A 299 17.80 -42.26 -24.48
CA ILE A 299 18.96 -42.33 -23.59
C ILE A 299 18.57 -41.52 -22.34
N ASP A 300 18.82 -42.11 -21.17
CA ASP A 300 18.54 -41.71 -19.77
C ASP A 300 18.57 -40.20 -19.39
N GLU A 301 19.23 -39.32 -20.15
CA GLU A 301 19.63 -38.00 -19.65
C GLU A 301 18.48 -36.97 -19.56
N ASN A 302 17.42 -37.09 -20.37
CA ASN A 302 16.36 -36.06 -20.47
C ASN A 302 14.93 -36.56 -20.11
N GLU A 303 14.77 -37.80 -19.62
CA GLU A 303 13.45 -38.35 -19.24
C GLU A 303 12.79 -37.53 -18.13
N LYS A 304 13.58 -37.08 -17.16
CA LYS A 304 13.10 -36.26 -16.05
C LYS A 304 12.51 -34.92 -16.51
N ASP A 305 13.14 -34.27 -17.48
CA ASP A 305 12.69 -32.98 -18.01
C ASP A 305 11.39 -33.13 -18.81
N PHE A 306 11.27 -34.23 -19.57
CA PHE A 306 10.03 -34.58 -20.27
C PHE A 306 8.88 -34.86 -19.29
N LEU A 307 9.12 -35.69 -18.26
CA LEU A 307 8.13 -35.97 -17.23
C LEU A 307 7.74 -34.72 -16.44
N SER A 308 8.68 -33.81 -16.17
CA SER A 308 8.41 -32.51 -15.57
C SER A 308 7.48 -31.67 -16.46
N ALA A 309 7.69 -31.65 -17.78
CA ALA A 309 6.82 -30.96 -18.73
C ALA A 309 5.40 -31.57 -18.74
N VAL A 310 5.28 -32.90 -18.70
CA VAL A 310 3.98 -33.60 -18.62
C VAL A 310 3.26 -33.28 -17.30
N ASN A 311 3.95 -33.28 -16.17
CA ASN A 311 3.35 -32.89 -14.88
C ASN A 311 2.80 -31.45 -14.92
N GLN A 312 3.50 -30.52 -15.59
CA GLN A 312 2.97 -29.17 -15.80
C GLN A 312 1.69 -29.17 -16.65
N THR A 313 1.59 -30.01 -17.69
CA THR A 313 0.33 -30.14 -18.46
C THR A 313 -0.82 -30.68 -17.60
N GLU A 314 -0.58 -31.68 -16.74
CA GLU A 314 -1.61 -32.22 -15.84
C GLU A 314 -2.09 -31.18 -14.82
N ARG A 315 -1.17 -30.39 -14.25
CA ARG A 315 -1.50 -29.25 -13.38
C ARG A 315 -2.37 -28.24 -14.11
N ALA A 316 -2.08 -27.99 -15.39
CA ALA A 316 -2.86 -27.08 -16.21
C ALA A 316 -4.28 -27.58 -16.45
N GLU A 317 -4.45 -28.86 -16.79
CA GLU A 317 -5.77 -29.48 -16.98
C GLU A 317 -6.63 -29.39 -15.71
N LYS A 318 -6.03 -29.68 -14.55
CA LYS A 318 -6.71 -29.55 -13.25
C LYS A 318 -7.14 -28.11 -12.99
N ALA A 319 -6.25 -27.14 -13.20
CA ALA A 319 -6.56 -25.73 -13.02
C ALA A 319 -7.65 -25.25 -14.00
N PHE A 320 -7.62 -25.69 -15.25
CA PHE A 320 -8.64 -25.37 -16.25
C PHE A 320 -10.01 -25.91 -15.85
N GLY A 321 -10.06 -27.16 -15.36
CA GLY A 321 -11.28 -27.81 -14.90
C GLY A 321 -11.97 -27.12 -13.72
N THR A 322 -11.22 -26.36 -12.91
CA THR A 322 -11.75 -25.55 -11.80
C THR A 322 -12.02 -24.09 -12.17
N GLY A 323 -11.93 -23.73 -13.46
CA GLY A 323 -12.09 -22.34 -13.92
C GLY A 323 -10.89 -21.43 -13.64
N ASN A 324 -9.74 -21.98 -13.20
CA ASN A 324 -8.52 -21.23 -12.95
C ASN A 324 -7.70 -21.03 -14.23
N TYR A 325 -8.29 -20.31 -15.20
CA TYR A 325 -7.77 -20.23 -16.57
C TYR A 325 -6.38 -19.60 -16.68
N TYR A 326 -6.05 -18.57 -15.89
CA TYR A 326 -4.70 -17.98 -15.94
C TYR A 326 -3.66 -18.92 -15.31
N SER A 327 -3.99 -19.64 -14.24
CA SER A 327 -3.09 -20.65 -13.68
C SER A 327 -2.86 -21.79 -14.67
N ALA A 328 -3.91 -22.24 -15.36
CA ALA A 328 -3.80 -23.22 -16.44
C ALA A 328 -2.92 -22.70 -17.59
N ALA A 329 -3.15 -21.48 -18.06
CA ALA A 329 -2.32 -20.81 -19.06
C ALA A 329 -0.84 -20.75 -18.65
N SER A 330 -0.56 -20.47 -17.37
CA SER A 330 0.80 -20.36 -16.81
C SER A 330 1.50 -21.71 -16.69
N PHE A 331 0.78 -22.76 -16.30
CA PHE A 331 1.31 -24.14 -16.31
C PHE A 331 1.56 -24.64 -17.73
N CYS A 332 0.65 -24.38 -18.68
CA CYS A 332 0.85 -24.69 -20.09
C CYS A 332 2.02 -23.90 -20.70
N PHE A 333 2.21 -22.63 -20.34
CA PHE A 333 3.40 -21.86 -20.73
C PHE A 333 4.68 -22.52 -20.20
N SER A 334 4.70 -22.96 -18.94
CA SER A 334 5.85 -23.64 -18.35
C SER A 334 6.15 -24.96 -19.08
N ALA A 335 5.12 -25.75 -19.39
CA ALA A 335 5.25 -26.96 -20.20
C ALA A 335 5.77 -26.65 -21.61
N ASN A 336 5.29 -25.58 -22.26
CA ASN A 336 5.73 -25.16 -23.59
C ASN A 336 7.23 -24.87 -23.61
N VAL A 337 7.73 -24.13 -22.61
CA VAL A 337 9.17 -23.82 -22.51
C VAL A 337 9.98 -25.12 -22.35
N MET A 338 9.52 -26.05 -21.52
CA MET A 338 10.20 -27.33 -21.29
C MET A 338 10.23 -28.19 -22.56
N PHE A 339 9.09 -28.44 -23.21
CA PHE A 339 9.04 -29.22 -24.46
C PHE A 339 9.83 -28.55 -25.58
N ARG A 340 9.73 -27.22 -25.71
CA ARG A 340 10.50 -26.44 -26.69
C ARG A 340 11.99 -26.59 -26.48
N ASN A 341 12.45 -26.53 -25.23
CA ASN A 341 13.86 -26.72 -24.88
C ASN A 341 14.35 -28.10 -25.32
N LEU A 342 13.59 -29.16 -25.00
CA LEU A 342 13.92 -30.53 -25.42
C LEU A 342 14.02 -30.66 -26.95
N LEU A 343 13.06 -30.09 -27.67
CA LEU A 343 13.09 -30.06 -29.13
C LEU A 343 14.29 -29.26 -29.66
N TYR A 344 14.59 -28.09 -29.08
CA TYR A 344 15.68 -27.25 -29.54
C TYR A 344 17.05 -27.84 -29.29
N GLN A 345 17.23 -28.62 -28.22
CA GLN A 345 18.47 -29.38 -28.00
C GLN A 345 18.77 -30.35 -29.14
N LYS A 346 17.75 -30.85 -29.83
CA LYS A 346 17.89 -31.75 -30.98
C LYS A 346 17.95 -31.01 -32.33
N LEU A 347 17.10 -29.99 -32.50
CA LEU A 347 16.84 -29.35 -33.80
C LEU A 347 17.71 -28.11 -34.06
N ILE A 348 18.12 -27.40 -33.01
CA ILE A 348 18.93 -26.20 -33.15
C ILE A 348 20.40 -26.58 -33.25
N THR A 349 21.01 -26.14 -34.33
CA THR A 349 22.43 -26.34 -34.66
C THR A 349 23.12 -24.98 -34.74
N SER A 350 24.45 -24.98 -34.78
CA SER A 350 25.20 -23.72 -34.92
C SER A 350 24.86 -22.94 -36.19
N SER A 351 24.35 -23.59 -37.23
CA SER A 351 23.99 -22.95 -38.50
C SER A 351 22.63 -22.25 -38.48
N ASN A 352 21.65 -22.73 -37.70
CA ASN A 352 20.29 -22.16 -37.71
C ASN A 352 19.97 -21.30 -36.46
N PHE A 353 20.79 -21.37 -35.40
CA PHE A 353 20.57 -20.64 -34.16
C PHE A 353 20.36 -19.13 -34.38
N ILE A 354 21.20 -18.50 -35.20
CA ILE A 354 21.16 -17.05 -35.42
C ILE A 354 19.91 -16.64 -36.21
N ASP A 355 19.46 -17.48 -37.15
CA ASP A 355 18.28 -17.20 -37.96
C ASP A 355 17.00 -17.34 -37.12
N GLU A 356 16.94 -18.36 -36.28
CA GLU A 356 15.88 -18.53 -35.28
C GLU A 356 15.81 -17.32 -34.33
N ALA A 357 16.95 -16.89 -33.78
CA ALA A 357 17.02 -15.70 -32.93
C ALA A 357 16.56 -14.42 -33.65
N LYS A 358 16.88 -14.27 -34.94
CA LYS A 358 16.40 -13.13 -35.76
C LYS A 358 14.90 -13.19 -36.02
N GLU A 359 14.36 -14.38 -36.25
CA GLU A 359 12.93 -14.57 -36.49
C GLU A 359 12.11 -14.17 -35.26
N ILE A 360 12.53 -14.61 -34.07
CA ILE A 360 11.88 -14.27 -32.80
C ILE A 360 11.83 -12.74 -32.59
N SER A 361 12.94 -12.03 -32.81
CA SER A 361 12.99 -10.56 -32.65
C SER A 361 12.24 -9.79 -33.74
N ARG A 362 11.96 -10.38 -34.90
CA ARG A 362 11.31 -9.67 -36.02
C ARG A 362 9.82 -9.42 -35.77
N ILE A 363 9.17 -10.30 -35.02
CA ILE A 363 7.72 -10.22 -34.77
C ILE A 363 7.46 -9.12 -33.73
N LEU A 364 6.75 -8.07 -34.14
CA LEU A 364 6.38 -6.94 -33.30
C LEU A 364 4.88 -6.93 -33.07
N VAL A 365 4.46 -6.57 -31.86
CA VAL A 365 3.06 -6.23 -31.54
C VAL A 365 2.94 -4.71 -31.62
N LYS A 366 2.06 -4.21 -32.49
CA LYS A 366 2.00 -2.78 -32.86
C LYS A 366 0.97 -1.96 -32.10
N GLU A 367 0.18 -2.58 -31.22
CA GLU A 367 -0.90 -1.89 -30.54
C GLU A 367 -0.36 -0.85 -29.54
N LYS A 368 -0.92 0.36 -29.60
CA LYS A 368 -0.44 1.52 -28.82
C LYS A 368 -1.56 2.28 -28.13
N ASP A 369 -2.81 1.81 -28.21
CA ASP A 369 -3.84 2.42 -27.37
C ASP A 369 -3.68 1.90 -25.93
N TYR A 370 -3.40 2.83 -25.03
CA TYR A 370 -3.32 2.63 -23.58
C TYR A 370 -4.14 3.70 -22.84
N SER A 371 -5.12 4.31 -23.51
CA SER A 371 -5.94 5.42 -22.96
C SER A 371 -6.83 5.02 -21.78
N THR A 372 -7.15 3.73 -21.67
CA THR A 372 -8.01 3.16 -20.62
C THR A 372 -7.25 2.22 -19.70
N MET A 373 -7.74 2.00 -18.47
CA MET A 373 -7.05 1.16 -17.49
C MET A 373 -6.83 -0.27 -18.01
N ARG A 374 -7.85 -0.88 -18.63
CA ARG A 374 -7.70 -2.21 -19.24
C ARG A 374 -6.67 -2.23 -20.37
N ASN A 375 -6.69 -1.24 -21.27
CA ASN A 375 -5.75 -1.18 -22.39
C ASN A 375 -4.32 -0.92 -21.91
N LEU A 376 -4.14 -0.08 -20.89
CA LEU A 376 -2.85 0.12 -20.23
C LEU A 376 -2.33 -1.17 -19.60
N GLN A 377 -3.15 -1.88 -18.82
CA GLN A 377 -2.77 -3.17 -18.24
C GLN A 377 -2.42 -4.21 -19.31
N THR A 378 -3.17 -4.23 -20.41
CA THR A 378 -2.91 -5.11 -21.57
C THR A 378 -1.61 -4.74 -22.27
N TYR A 379 -1.36 -3.45 -22.50
CA TYR A 379 -0.13 -2.96 -23.08
C TYR A 379 1.08 -3.34 -22.23
N ILE A 380 1.01 -3.04 -20.94
CA ILE A 380 2.04 -3.35 -19.94
C ILE A 380 2.40 -4.84 -19.98
N ILE A 381 1.40 -5.74 -19.89
CA ILE A 381 1.64 -7.17 -19.76
C ILE A 381 2.18 -7.79 -21.05
N VAL A 382 1.81 -7.22 -22.21
CA VAL A 382 2.34 -7.58 -23.53
C VAL A 382 3.77 -7.06 -23.71
N GLN A 383 4.05 -5.79 -23.41
CA GLN A 383 5.41 -5.24 -23.54
C GLN A 383 6.39 -5.92 -22.60
N GLU A 384 5.99 -6.25 -21.37
CA GLU A 384 6.84 -6.99 -20.43
C GLU A 384 7.32 -8.33 -21.02
N ARG A 385 6.42 -9.04 -21.72
CA ARG A 385 6.75 -10.28 -22.42
C ARG A 385 7.72 -10.06 -23.58
N LEU A 386 7.55 -8.96 -24.32
CA LEU A 386 8.40 -8.63 -25.47
C LEU A 386 9.79 -8.17 -25.03
N ASP A 387 9.88 -7.40 -23.95
CA ASP A 387 11.15 -7.01 -23.33
C ASP A 387 11.90 -8.23 -22.79
N GLU A 388 11.19 -9.14 -22.11
CA GLU A 388 11.79 -10.38 -21.63
C GLU A 388 12.26 -11.25 -22.80
N ARG A 389 11.46 -11.38 -23.87
CA ARG A 389 11.88 -12.03 -25.12
C ARG A 389 13.19 -11.43 -25.64
N ASP A 390 13.30 -10.11 -25.73
CA ASP A 390 14.49 -9.47 -26.29
C ASP A 390 15.73 -9.67 -25.40
N LYS A 391 15.58 -9.49 -24.08
CA LYS A 391 16.64 -9.78 -23.10
C LYS A 391 17.11 -11.24 -23.24
N LEU A 392 16.18 -12.19 -23.37
CA LEU A 392 16.49 -13.62 -23.54
C LEU A 392 17.18 -13.92 -24.88
N VAL A 393 16.76 -13.29 -25.98
CA VAL A 393 17.42 -13.45 -27.29
C VAL A 393 18.86 -12.90 -27.25
N ASP A 394 19.07 -11.74 -26.64
CA ASP A 394 20.39 -11.14 -26.51
C ASP A 394 21.31 -11.97 -25.63
N ASP A 395 20.80 -12.46 -24.49
CA ASP A 395 21.52 -13.40 -23.63
C ASP A 395 21.85 -14.71 -24.35
N ALA A 396 20.90 -15.26 -25.11
CA ALA A 396 21.09 -16.47 -25.91
C ALA A 396 22.19 -16.26 -26.97
N ARG A 397 22.19 -15.13 -27.69
CA ARG A 397 23.23 -14.77 -28.66
C ARG A 397 24.60 -14.58 -28.03
N ARG A 398 24.66 -13.95 -26.85
CA ARG A 398 25.91 -13.78 -26.09
C ARG A 398 26.50 -15.12 -25.69
N LEU A 399 25.69 -15.99 -25.09
CA LEU A 399 26.11 -17.34 -24.68
C LEU A 399 26.50 -18.20 -25.89
N PHE A 400 25.75 -18.11 -26.99
CA PHE A 400 26.10 -18.80 -28.23
C PHE A 400 27.45 -18.33 -28.79
N SER A 401 27.75 -17.03 -28.72
CA SER A 401 29.05 -16.48 -29.13
C SER A 401 30.20 -17.00 -28.25
N GLN A 402 29.97 -17.18 -26.95
CA GLN A 402 30.94 -17.80 -26.02
C GLN A 402 31.10 -19.30 -26.28
N TYR A 403 30.01 -20.00 -26.62
CA TYR A 403 30.05 -21.40 -27.03
C TYR A 403 30.91 -21.60 -28.28
N LEU A 404 30.80 -20.73 -29.29
CA LEU A 404 31.67 -20.77 -30.48
C LEU A 404 33.16 -20.61 -30.14
N LYS A 405 33.47 -19.93 -29.03
CA LYS A 405 34.83 -19.79 -28.47
C LYS A 405 35.23 -20.95 -27.55
N LYS A 406 34.36 -21.94 -27.35
CA LYS A 406 34.51 -23.08 -26.42
C LYS A 406 34.62 -22.68 -24.95
N GLU A 407 34.02 -21.56 -24.56
CA GLU A 407 34.05 -21.04 -23.18
C GLU A 407 32.90 -21.60 -22.32
N VAL A 408 31.76 -21.94 -22.94
CA VAL A 408 30.54 -22.41 -22.27
C VAL A 408 29.84 -23.51 -23.08
N ASN A 409 28.91 -24.25 -22.46
CA ASN A 409 28.04 -25.19 -23.18
C ASN A 409 26.86 -24.44 -23.85
N ILE A 410 26.40 -24.96 -24.99
CA ILE A 410 25.29 -24.40 -25.77
C ILE A 410 23.92 -24.57 -25.08
N THR A 411 23.78 -25.50 -24.13
CA THR A 411 22.50 -25.84 -23.49
C THR A 411 21.77 -24.62 -22.92
N GLU A 412 22.46 -23.73 -22.20
CA GLU A 412 21.85 -22.52 -21.64
C GLU A 412 21.41 -21.55 -22.74
N ALA A 413 22.21 -21.41 -23.81
CA ALA A 413 21.84 -20.57 -24.95
C ALA A 413 20.58 -21.10 -25.65
N ILE A 414 20.46 -22.43 -25.79
CA ILE A 414 19.28 -23.10 -26.34
C ILE A 414 18.06 -22.90 -25.45
N TYR A 415 18.21 -23.07 -24.13
CA TYR A 415 17.13 -22.85 -23.18
C TYR A 415 16.61 -21.41 -23.23
N LYS A 416 17.51 -20.41 -23.23
CA LYS A 416 17.14 -18.99 -23.36
C LYS A 416 16.40 -18.70 -24.67
N LEU A 417 16.84 -19.31 -25.78
CA LEU A 417 16.19 -19.17 -27.08
C LEU A 417 14.80 -19.82 -27.11
N ALA A 418 14.66 -21.02 -26.52
CA ALA A 418 13.37 -21.72 -26.36
C ALA A 418 12.40 -20.89 -25.53
N PHE A 419 12.86 -20.36 -24.40
CA PHE A 419 12.07 -19.48 -23.55
C PHE A 419 11.63 -18.22 -24.30
N ALA A 420 12.55 -17.55 -25.01
CA ALA A 420 12.23 -16.34 -25.77
C ALA A 420 11.12 -16.59 -26.80
N ARG A 421 11.15 -17.73 -27.50
CA ARG A 421 10.11 -18.10 -28.46
C ARG A 421 8.76 -18.26 -27.78
N GLU A 422 8.69 -19.00 -26.68
CA GLU A 422 7.43 -19.20 -25.98
C GLU A 422 6.93 -17.90 -25.32
N ARG A 423 7.82 -17.00 -24.90
CA ARG A 423 7.44 -15.69 -24.38
C ARG A 423 6.81 -14.79 -25.44
N LEU A 424 7.30 -14.85 -26.68
CA LEU A 424 6.66 -14.21 -27.83
C LEU A 424 5.23 -14.75 -28.05
N TYR A 425 5.02 -16.07 -28.00
CA TYR A 425 3.66 -16.64 -28.13
C TYR A 425 2.74 -16.23 -26.98
N SER A 426 3.27 -16.14 -25.76
CA SER A 426 2.51 -15.57 -24.63
C SER A 426 2.11 -14.12 -24.91
N ALA A 427 3.00 -13.29 -25.44
CA ALA A 427 2.68 -11.89 -25.79
C ALA A 427 1.56 -11.80 -26.82
N LEU A 428 1.63 -12.64 -27.86
CA LEU A 428 0.61 -12.71 -28.90
C LEU A 428 -0.74 -13.16 -28.33
N ALA A 429 -0.77 -14.17 -27.45
CA ALA A 429 -2.01 -14.60 -26.82
C ALA A 429 -2.63 -13.48 -25.96
N TRP A 430 -1.81 -12.80 -25.16
CA TRP A 430 -2.24 -11.68 -24.31
C TRP A 430 -2.74 -10.46 -25.09
N SER A 431 -2.25 -10.25 -26.32
CA SER A 431 -2.74 -9.17 -27.19
C SER A 431 -4.22 -9.30 -27.56
N SER A 432 -4.86 -10.45 -27.32
CA SER A 432 -6.32 -10.62 -27.52
C SER A 432 -7.18 -9.69 -26.64
N PHE A 433 -6.67 -9.26 -25.47
CA PHE A 433 -7.38 -8.32 -24.60
C PHE A 433 -7.58 -6.93 -25.22
N PHE A 434 -6.81 -6.55 -26.26
CA PHE A 434 -7.01 -5.29 -27.00
C PHE A 434 -8.28 -5.29 -27.86
N GLN A 435 -8.86 -6.45 -28.17
CA GLN A 435 -10.02 -6.56 -29.07
C GLN A 435 -11.36 -6.26 -28.38
N LEU A 436 -11.31 -5.99 -27.07
CA LEU A 436 -12.49 -5.76 -26.25
C LEU A 436 -12.78 -4.26 -26.14
N GLU A 437 -14.05 -3.86 -26.26
CA GLU A 437 -14.43 -2.47 -26.03
C GLU A 437 -14.13 -2.06 -24.57
N ALA A 438 -13.30 -1.03 -24.41
CA ALA A 438 -13.02 -0.44 -23.11
C ALA A 438 -14.23 0.40 -22.67
N LYS A 439 -14.82 0.04 -21.51
CA LYS A 439 -15.89 0.82 -20.85
C LYS A 439 -15.32 1.80 -19.82
N ASP A 440 -14.00 1.84 -19.66
CA ASP A 440 -13.34 2.60 -18.61
C ASP A 440 -13.20 4.08 -18.98
N SER A 441 -12.99 4.93 -17.97
CA SER A 441 -12.65 6.33 -18.19
C SER A 441 -11.26 6.45 -18.81
N GLU A 442 -11.11 7.34 -19.79
CA GLU A 442 -9.82 7.69 -20.37
C GLU A 442 -9.02 8.60 -19.42
N PHE A 443 -7.69 8.45 -19.42
CA PHE A 443 -6.76 9.35 -18.74
C PHE A 443 -5.81 10.04 -19.72
N SER A 444 -5.26 11.18 -19.29
CA SER A 444 -4.33 11.97 -20.10
C SER A 444 -2.88 11.47 -19.97
N GLU A 445 -2.04 11.87 -20.91
CA GLU A 445 -0.58 11.61 -20.83
C GLU A 445 0.05 12.26 -19.58
N GLU A 446 -0.49 13.40 -19.14
CA GLU A 446 -0.04 14.05 -17.90
C GLU A 446 -0.38 13.21 -16.66
N ASP A 447 -1.55 12.54 -16.65
CA ASP A 447 -1.93 11.63 -15.57
C ASP A 447 -0.99 10.41 -15.53
N LEU A 448 -0.60 9.86 -16.69
CA LEU A 448 0.41 8.80 -16.77
C LEU A 448 1.76 9.26 -16.26
N ARG A 449 2.21 10.46 -16.66
CA ARG A 449 3.48 11.04 -16.22
C ARG A 449 3.52 11.22 -14.70
N SER A 450 2.46 11.78 -14.11
CA SER A 450 2.37 11.94 -12.66
C SER A 450 2.32 10.58 -11.96
N SER A 451 1.53 9.62 -12.48
CA SER A 451 1.41 8.27 -11.93
C SER A 451 2.76 7.53 -11.90
N CYS A 452 3.50 7.55 -13.01
CA CYS A 452 4.86 6.99 -13.09
C CYS A 452 5.79 7.66 -12.08
N THR A 453 5.76 9.00 -11.99
CA THR A 453 6.65 9.73 -11.08
C THR A 453 6.38 9.38 -9.61
N GLU A 454 5.11 9.29 -9.21
CA GLU A 454 4.71 8.91 -7.86
C GLU A 454 5.11 7.47 -7.55
N LYS A 455 4.79 6.52 -8.45
CA LYS A 455 5.12 5.11 -8.25
C LYS A 455 6.63 4.87 -8.22
N LEU A 456 7.40 5.59 -9.04
CA LEU A 456 8.86 5.51 -9.04
C LEU A 456 9.44 5.99 -7.71
N GLN A 457 8.89 7.06 -7.12
CA GLN A 457 9.32 7.54 -5.80
C GLN A 457 9.02 6.51 -4.71
N GLU A 458 7.83 5.89 -4.73
CA GLU A 458 7.51 4.80 -3.79
C GLU A 458 8.44 3.59 -3.94
N ALA A 459 8.75 3.19 -5.17
CA ALA A 459 9.66 2.09 -5.44
C ALA A 459 11.09 2.40 -4.95
N GLN A 460 11.57 3.62 -5.16
CA GLN A 460 12.87 4.08 -4.67
C GLN A 460 12.94 4.13 -3.14
N GLU A 461 11.87 4.60 -2.50
CA GLU A 461 11.71 4.58 -1.05
C GLU A 461 11.83 3.15 -0.53
N ARG A 462 10.97 2.25 -1.04
CA ARG A 462 10.91 0.87 -0.56
C ARG A 462 12.23 0.12 -0.78
N MET A 463 12.86 0.34 -1.92
CA MET A 463 14.16 -0.24 -2.25
C MET A 463 15.26 0.24 -1.29
N GLN A 464 15.34 1.54 -1.02
CA GLN A 464 16.32 2.09 -0.06
C GLN A 464 16.13 1.50 1.33
N TYR A 465 14.88 1.31 1.77
CA TYR A 465 14.59 0.67 3.04
C TYR A 465 15.03 -0.79 3.06
N ALA A 466 14.69 -1.56 2.00
CA ALA A 466 15.07 -2.95 1.89
C ALA A 466 16.61 -3.13 1.81
N GLU A 467 17.34 -2.24 1.13
CA GLU A 467 18.80 -2.27 1.04
C GLU A 467 19.51 -2.10 2.39
N ILE A 468 18.89 -1.42 3.37
CA ILE A 468 19.45 -1.27 4.73
C ILE A 468 19.58 -2.64 5.42
N PHE A 469 18.61 -3.54 5.21
CA PHE A 469 18.56 -4.86 5.84
C PHE A 469 19.13 -5.95 4.94
N PHE A 470 18.98 -5.83 3.61
CA PHE A 470 19.29 -6.89 2.64
C PHE A 470 20.05 -6.37 1.39
N PRO A 471 21.26 -5.81 1.55
CA PRO A 471 21.97 -5.16 0.45
C PRO A 471 22.34 -6.11 -0.72
N ILE A 472 22.53 -7.40 -0.45
CA ILE A 472 22.94 -8.39 -1.48
C ILE A 472 21.72 -8.95 -2.24
N ALA A 473 20.60 -9.17 -1.55
CA ALA A 473 19.43 -9.87 -2.09
C ALA A 473 18.72 -9.09 -3.22
N LEU A 474 18.96 -7.78 -3.33
CA LEU A 474 18.19 -6.88 -4.19
C LEU A 474 18.89 -6.52 -5.51
N THR A 475 19.98 -7.19 -5.89
CA THR A 475 20.76 -6.81 -7.08
C THR A 475 19.94 -6.83 -8.37
N ALA A 476 19.08 -7.83 -8.56
CA ALA A 476 18.20 -7.92 -9.73
C ALA A 476 17.11 -6.82 -9.72
N THR A 477 16.45 -6.63 -8.58
CA THR A 477 15.44 -5.59 -8.35
C THR A 477 16.02 -4.18 -8.57
N LYS A 478 17.27 -3.95 -8.19
CA LYS A 478 17.99 -2.69 -8.45
C LYS A 478 18.12 -2.39 -9.94
N LYS A 479 18.44 -3.40 -10.74
CA LYS A 479 18.55 -3.26 -12.20
C LYS A 479 17.20 -2.91 -12.83
N GLU A 480 16.10 -3.50 -12.34
CA GLU A 480 14.75 -3.12 -12.80
C GLU A 480 14.37 -1.70 -12.36
N LEU A 481 14.80 -1.25 -11.18
CA LEU A 481 14.62 0.15 -10.75
C LEU A 481 15.39 1.13 -11.64
N ASP A 482 16.64 0.82 -11.97
CA ASP A 482 17.43 1.64 -12.90
C ASP A 482 16.75 1.74 -14.27
N GLN A 483 16.16 0.64 -14.74
CA GLN A 483 15.38 0.63 -15.98
C GLN A 483 14.11 1.50 -15.86
N ALA A 484 13.38 1.44 -14.75
CA ALA A 484 12.21 2.30 -14.53
C ALA A 484 12.58 3.80 -14.57
N VAL A 485 13.76 4.17 -14.05
CA VAL A 485 14.30 5.53 -14.15
C VAL A 485 14.61 5.92 -15.61
N ILE A 486 15.13 4.99 -16.40
CA ILE A 486 15.37 5.20 -17.84
C ILE A 486 14.05 5.39 -18.58
N ASP A 487 13.07 4.52 -18.34
CA ASP A 487 11.74 4.58 -18.97
C ASP A 487 11.08 5.94 -18.69
N ASN A 488 11.13 6.43 -17.44
CA ASN A 488 10.64 7.78 -17.08
C ASN A 488 11.37 8.91 -17.84
N ARG A 489 12.70 8.79 -18.03
CA ARG A 489 13.49 9.80 -18.78
C ARG A 489 13.18 9.77 -20.27
N ASN A 490 12.89 8.60 -20.81
CA ASN A 490 12.52 8.39 -22.21
C ASN A 490 11.05 8.73 -22.50
N GLN A 491 10.27 9.07 -21.47
CA GLN A 491 8.82 9.32 -21.55
C GLN A 491 7.98 8.06 -21.80
N ASP A 492 8.54 6.88 -21.54
CA ASP A 492 7.84 5.59 -21.56
C ASP A 492 7.12 5.39 -20.20
N TYR A 493 6.17 6.28 -19.89
CA TYR A 493 5.56 6.40 -18.56
C TYR A 493 4.78 5.15 -18.14
N GLU A 494 4.17 4.45 -19.09
CA GLU A 494 3.47 3.19 -18.87
C GLU A 494 4.40 2.06 -18.40
N LEU A 495 5.59 1.94 -19.01
CA LEU A 495 6.60 0.97 -18.60
C LEU A 495 7.23 1.37 -17.26
N CYS A 496 7.50 2.68 -17.07
CA CYS A 496 7.94 3.21 -15.79
C CYS A 496 6.98 2.86 -14.65
N LEU A 497 5.68 3.12 -14.82
CA LEU A 497 4.65 2.84 -13.81
C LEU A 497 4.67 1.36 -13.43
N PHE A 498 4.71 0.49 -14.43
CA PHE A 498 4.69 -0.95 -14.22
C PHE A 498 5.97 -1.48 -13.58
N ARG A 499 7.16 -1.13 -14.11
CA ARG A 499 8.43 -1.56 -13.51
C ARG A 499 8.59 -1.05 -12.08
N SER A 500 8.18 0.19 -11.81
CA SER A 500 8.17 0.73 -10.45
C SER A 500 7.26 -0.09 -9.53
N SER A 501 6.10 -0.51 -10.01
CA SER A 501 5.18 -1.40 -9.28
C SER A 501 5.83 -2.77 -8.98
N LYS A 502 6.52 -3.37 -9.96
CA LYS A 502 7.27 -4.63 -9.75
C LYS A 502 8.39 -4.48 -8.73
N VAL A 503 9.21 -3.43 -8.84
CA VAL A 503 10.32 -3.16 -7.92
C VAL A 503 9.82 -3.05 -6.49
N LYS A 504 8.71 -2.34 -6.29
CA LYS A 504 8.08 -2.20 -4.98
C LYS A 504 7.58 -3.55 -4.46
N ALA A 505 6.88 -4.33 -5.30
CA ALA A 505 6.41 -5.68 -4.95
C ALA A 505 7.57 -6.62 -4.57
N GLU A 506 8.63 -6.69 -5.38
CA GLU A 506 9.82 -7.52 -5.11
C GLU A 506 10.52 -7.11 -3.80
N SER A 507 10.62 -5.80 -3.55
CA SER A 507 11.15 -5.28 -2.29
C SER A 507 10.26 -5.67 -1.10
N ASN A 508 8.93 -5.64 -1.29
CA ASN A 508 7.96 -6.08 -0.28
C ASN A 508 8.00 -7.59 -0.02
N VAL A 509 8.35 -8.43 -1.00
CA VAL A 509 8.54 -9.88 -0.76
C VAL A 509 9.65 -10.09 0.27
N ILE A 510 10.79 -9.43 0.07
CA ILE A 510 11.98 -9.58 0.94
C ILE A 510 11.69 -9.02 2.33
N LEU A 511 11.08 -7.84 2.42
CA LEU A 511 10.68 -7.24 3.69
C LEU A 511 9.59 -8.06 4.40
N GLY A 512 8.60 -8.52 3.65
CA GLY A 512 7.50 -9.39 4.08
C GLY A 512 7.97 -10.69 4.73
N ALA A 513 9.03 -11.28 4.17
CA ALA A 513 9.60 -12.52 4.65
C ALA A 513 10.64 -12.35 5.78
N MET A 514 11.04 -11.13 6.12
CA MET A 514 12.20 -10.87 7.00
C MET A 514 12.08 -11.48 8.40
N ASN A 515 10.86 -11.59 8.92
CA ASN A 515 10.53 -12.02 10.28
C ASN A 515 9.61 -13.25 10.28
N VAL A 516 9.52 -13.96 9.15
CA VAL A 516 8.55 -15.04 8.93
C VAL A 516 9.28 -16.36 8.76
N ASN A 517 8.98 -17.32 9.64
CA ASN A 517 9.52 -18.67 9.51
C ASN A 517 8.94 -19.38 8.28
N ARG A 518 9.69 -20.35 7.74
CA ARG A 518 9.31 -21.06 6.50
C ARG A 518 7.94 -21.76 6.58
N ASP A 519 7.58 -22.28 7.74
CA ASP A 519 6.30 -22.93 8.04
C ASP A 519 5.13 -21.93 8.13
N GLN A 520 5.42 -20.66 8.40
CA GLN A 520 4.42 -19.57 8.47
C GLN A 520 4.21 -18.86 7.13
N LEU A 521 5.10 -19.09 6.16
CA LEU A 521 5.03 -18.47 4.84
C LEU A 521 3.68 -18.70 4.13
N PRO A 522 3.06 -19.91 4.12
CA PRO A 522 1.74 -20.09 3.52
C PRO A 522 0.64 -19.24 4.19
N THR A 523 0.75 -19.01 5.50
CA THR A 523 -0.20 -18.15 6.23
C THR A 523 -0.07 -16.70 5.77
N LEU A 524 1.16 -16.17 5.71
CA LEU A 524 1.42 -14.82 5.19
C LEU A 524 0.90 -14.64 3.76
N VAL A 525 1.14 -15.62 2.89
CA VAL A 525 0.68 -15.58 1.49
C VAL A 525 -0.85 -15.54 1.43
N ARG A 526 -1.54 -16.36 2.23
CA ARG A 526 -3.01 -16.39 2.27
C ARG A 526 -3.58 -15.03 2.69
N GLU A 527 -2.98 -14.39 3.68
CA GLU A 527 -3.41 -13.05 4.14
C GLU A 527 -3.24 -11.99 3.04
N LYS A 528 -2.12 -12.01 2.32
CA LYS A 528 -1.89 -11.09 1.20
C LYS A 528 -2.84 -11.33 0.04
N LEU A 529 -3.13 -12.60 -0.28
CA LEU A 529 -4.10 -12.96 -1.31
C LEU A 529 -5.53 -12.56 -0.91
N ASP A 530 -5.90 -12.72 0.36
CA ASP A 530 -7.21 -12.27 0.88
C ASP A 530 -7.40 -10.78 0.68
N VAL A 531 -6.37 -9.97 0.96
CA VAL A 531 -6.46 -8.51 0.77
C VAL A 531 -6.41 -8.13 -0.71
N ALA A 532 -5.59 -8.82 -1.53
CA ALA A 532 -5.62 -8.63 -2.97
C ALA A 532 -7.03 -8.91 -3.54
N LYS A 533 -7.69 -9.97 -3.06
CA LYS A 533 -9.07 -10.30 -3.44
C LYS A 533 -10.04 -9.17 -3.10
N GLN A 534 -9.94 -8.59 -1.90
CA GLN A 534 -10.78 -7.49 -1.46
C GLN A 534 -10.58 -6.26 -2.36
N ILE A 535 -9.32 -5.83 -2.56
CA ILE A 535 -9.01 -4.67 -3.41
C ILE A 535 -9.54 -4.88 -4.83
N ILE A 536 -9.32 -6.07 -5.43
CA ILE A 536 -9.79 -6.41 -6.77
C ILE A 536 -11.33 -6.31 -6.85
N ALA A 537 -12.04 -6.79 -5.83
CA ALA A 537 -13.50 -6.79 -5.80
C ALA A 537 -14.11 -5.39 -5.66
N GLU A 538 -13.37 -4.42 -5.11
CA GLU A 538 -13.80 -3.03 -4.94
C GLU A 538 -13.51 -2.16 -6.16
N GLN A 539 -12.68 -2.62 -7.09
CA GLN A 539 -12.29 -1.84 -8.27
C GLN A 539 -13.46 -1.56 -9.20
N LYS A 540 -13.53 -0.32 -9.71
CA LYS A 540 -14.51 0.06 -10.74
C LYS A 540 -14.23 -0.62 -12.09
N SER A 541 -12.96 -0.75 -12.44
CA SER A 541 -12.50 -1.45 -13.63
C SER A 541 -11.79 -2.72 -13.20
N PHE A 542 -12.22 -3.87 -13.71
CA PHE A 542 -11.67 -5.15 -13.30
C PHE A 542 -10.16 -5.24 -13.63
N PRO A 543 -9.28 -5.38 -12.63
CA PRO A 543 -7.84 -5.33 -12.85
C PRO A 543 -7.33 -6.68 -13.36
N ILE A 544 -7.35 -6.85 -14.69
CA ILE A 544 -7.06 -8.12 -15.38
C ILE A 544 -5.70 -8.72 -14.99
N VAL A 545 -4.66 -7.89 -14.80
CA VAL A 545 -3.32 -8.37 -14.45
C VAL A 545 -3.25 -8.78 -12.98
N ALA A 546 -3.85 -7.98 -12.09
CA ALA A 546 -3.86 -8.28 -10.66
C ALA A 546 -4.63 -9.57 -10.36
N TYR A 547 -5.81 -9.75 -10.96
CA TYR A 547 -6.58 -10.97 -10.79
C TYR A 547 -5.88 -12.20 -11.36
N SER A 548 -5.16 -12.04 -12.48
CA SER A 548 -4.29 -13.10 -13.02
C SER A 548 -3.24 -13.53 -11.98
N TYR A 549 -2.46 -12.58 -11.43
CA TYR A 549 -1.45 -12.92 -10.43
C TYR A 549 -2.04 -13.44 -9.12
N TYR A 550 -3.20 -12.96 -8.68
CA TYR A 550 -3.94 -13.52 -7.55
C TYR A 550 -4.31 -14.99 -7.80
N GLN A 551 -4.81 -15.33 -8.98
CA GLN A 551 -5.19 -16.69 -9.33
C GLN A 551 -3.97 -17.62 -9.37
N TYR A 552 -2.85 -17.16 -9.94
CA TYR A 552 -1.63 -17.95 -10.00
C TYR A 552 -0.96 -18.12 -8.63
N GLY A 553 -0.89 -17.04 -7.82
CA GLY A 553 -0.42 -17.09 -6.44
C GLY A 553 -1.19 -18.11 -5.59
N ASN A 554 -2.53 -18.12 -5.69
CA ASN A 554 -3.35 -19.15 -5.04
C ASN A 554 -3.00 -20.58 -5.48
N SER A 555 -2.72 -20.80 -6.78
CA SER A 555 -2.38 -22.13 -7.29
C SER A 555 -0.99 -22.62 -6.86
N LEU A 556 -0.12 -21.71 -6.42
CA LEU A 556 1.23 -22.01 -5.94
C LEU A 556 1.31 -22.16 -4.42
N LEU A 557 0.31 -21.66 -3.67
CA LEU A 557 0.31 -21.56 -2.20
C LEU A 557 0.89 -22.79 -1.47
N GLU A 558 0.47 -24.00 -1.87
CA GLU A 558 0.87 -25.24 -1.20
C GLU A 558 2.15 -25.88 -1.79
N THR A 559 2.50 -25.55 -3.03
CA THR A 559 3.60 -26.21 -3.77
C THR A 559 4.88 -25.38 -3.82
N ASP A 560 4.75 -24.06 -3.88
CA ASP A 560 5.83 -23.09 -3.91
C ASP A 560 5.38 -21.78 -3.23
N PRO A 561 5.34 -21.74 -1.88
CA PRO A 561 4.90 -20.57 -1.12
C PRO A 561 5.76 -19.32 -1.38
N ALA A 562 7.04 -19.49 -1.76
CA ALA A 562 7.92 -18.35 -2.03
C ALA A 562 7.53 -17.65 -3.34
N SER A 563 7.31 -18.40 -4.41
CA SER A 563 6.74 -17.84 -5.65
C SER A 563 5.31 -17.33 -5.42
N ALA A 564 4.50 -18.02 -4.61
CA ALA A 564 3.16 -17.57 -4.27
C ALA A 564 3.16 -16.20 -3.57
N LEU A 565 4.13 -15.94 -2.68
CA LEU A 565 4.33 -14.63 -2.05
C LEU A 565 4.64 -13.54 -3.09
N LEU A 566 5.52 -13.82 -4.04
CA LEU A 566 5.85 -12.87 -5.12
C LEU A 566 4.61 -12.51 -5.95
N TYR A 567 3.82 -13.50 -6.36
CA TYR A 567 2.60 -13.24 -7.13
C TYR A 567 1.50 -12.57 -6.30
N ALA A 568 1.45 -12.83 -4.99
CA ALA A 568 0.56 -12.10 -4.09
C ALA A 568 0.93 -10.60 -4.02
N GLU A 569 2.23 -10.28 -3.91
CA GLU A 569 2.70 -8.88 -3.93
C GLU A 569 2.46 -8.21 -5.28
N TYR A 570 2.66 -8.92 -6.41
CA TYR A 570 2.30 -8.38 -7.72
C TYR A 570 0.79 -8.14 -7.86
N ALA A 571 -0.05 -9.05 -7.36
CA ALA A 571 -1.49 -8.86 -7.37
C ALA A 571 -1.88 -7.61 -6.57
N LEU A 572 -1.30 -7.42 -5.37
CA LEU A 572 -1.55 -6.26 -4.52
C LEU A 572 -1.14 -4.94 -5.18
N GLU A 573 0.09 -4.86 -5.70
CA GLU A 573 0.60 -3.61 -6.27
C GLU A 573 -0.12 -3.21 -7.57
N LEU A 574 -0.65 -4.18 -8.32
CA LEU A 574 -1.32 -3.93 -9.59
C LEU A 574 -2.85 -3.85 -9.48
N ALA A 575 -3.44 -4.29 -8.35
CA ALA A 575 -4.89 -4.25 -8.15
C ALA A 575 -5.43 -2.82 -8.04
N ASN A 576 -4.63 -1.90 -7.50
CA ASN A 576 -5.05 -0.55 -7.15
C ASN A 576 -4.32 0.53 -7.97
N LEU A 577 -4.02 0.26 -9.25
CA LEU A 577 -3.32 1.23 -10.10
C LEU A 577 -4.15 2.49 -10.39
N ASP A 578 -5.46 2.42 -10.27
CA ASP A 578 -6.38 3.50 -10.59
C ASP A 578 -6.28 4.70 -9.63
N ILE A 579 -5.79 4.50 -8.39
CA ILE A 579 -5.62 5.57 -7.38
C ILE A 579 -4.63 6.65 -7.82
N TYR A 580 -3.74 6.33 -8.76
CA TYR A 580 -2.75 7.26 -9.31
C TYR A 580 -3.32 8.14 -10.43
N PHE A 581 -4.46 7.75 -10.99
CA PHE A 581 -5.13 8.47 -12.06
C PHE A 581 -6.24 9.34 -11.47
N LYS A 582 -6.17 10.65 -11.69
CA LYS A 582 -7.21 11.59 -11.27
C LYS A 582 -8.50 11.31 -12.02
N GLN A 583 -9.36 10.45 -11.46
CA GLN A 583 -10.69 10.24 -12.03
C GLN A 583 -11.47 11.55 -11.93
N LYS A 584 -12.04 12.02 -13.04
CA LYS A 584 -13.10 13.03 -12.99
C LYS A 584 -14.26 12.41 -12.23
N HIS A 585 -14.33 12.65 -10.92
CA HIS A 585 -15.43 12.15 -10.11
C HIS A 585 -16.74 12.68 -10.70
N GLU A 586 -17.55 11.80 -11.29
CA GLU A 586 -18.98 12.06 -11.36
C GLU A 586 -19.45 12.15 -9.92
N THR A 587 -19.70 13.39 -9.48
CA THR A 587 -20.22 13.67 -8.15
C THR A 587 -21.55 12.93 -7.99
N LYS A 588 -21.53 11.71 -7.46
CA LYS A 588 -22.69 11.17 -6.74
C LYS A 588 -22.87 12.11 -5.56
N ARG A 589 -23.79 13.05 -5.73
CA ARG A 589 -24.20 13.99 -4.69
C ARG A 589 -24.60 13.14 -3.48
N MET A 590 -23.82 13.19 -2.42
CA MET A 590 -24.34 12.87 -1.08
C MET A 590 -25.66 13.65 -0.88
N PRO A 591 -26.62 13.11 -0.13
CA PRO A 591 -27.77 13.90 0.30
C PRO A 591 -27.20 15.15 0.96
N LYS A 592 -27.44 16.31 0.34
CA LYS A 592 -26.93 17.60 0.79
C LYS A 592 -27.04 17.65 2.31
N GLN A 593 -25.92 17.65 3.02
CA GLN A 593 -25.88 18.46 4.23
C GLN A 593 -26.41 19.82 3.80
N ILE A 594 -27.41 20.32 4.51
CA ILE A 594 -28.10 21.55 4.16
C ILE A 594 -27.08 22.69 4.33
N ILE A 595 -26.25 22.90 3.31
CA ILE A 595 -25.39 24.07 3.19
C ILE A 595 -26.34 25.18 2.83
N VAL A 596 -26.82 25.87 3.86
CA VAL A 596 -27.60 27.08 3.73
C VAL A 596 -26.73 28.08 2.95
N PRO A 597 -27.12 28.52 1.74
CA PRO A 597 -26.31 29.45 0.97
C PRO A 597 -26.01 30.69 1.82
N LYS A 598 -24.79 31.25 1.76
CA LYS A 598 -24.48 32.54 2.44
C LYS A 598 -25.52 33.61 2.11
N ASN A 599 -26.08 33.58 0.90
CA ASN A 599 -27.16 34.46 0.46
C ASN A 599 -28.49 34.19 1.17
N PHE A 600 -28.82 32.96 1.58
CA PHE A 600 -30.02 32.61 2.34
C PHE A 600 -29.90 33.02 3.82
N LEU A 601 -28.70 32.91 4.40
CA LEU A 601 -28.39 33.49 5.72
C LEU A 601 -28.48 35.02 5.69
N LEU A 602 -27.96 35.65 4.63
CA LEU A 602 -28.10 37.10 4.45
C LEU A 602 -29.57 37.51 4.23
N LEU A 603 -30.33 36.76 3.43
CA LEU A 603 -31.74 37.05 3.16
C LEU A 603 -32.58 36.87 4.42
N SER A 604 -32.36 35.81 5.20
CA SER A 604 -33.06 35.56 6.45
C SER A 604 -32.68 36.58 7.54
N PHE A 605 -31.43 37.05 7.55
CA PHE A 605 -30.99 38.17 8.38
C PHE A 605 -31.69 39.49 8.01
N ILE A 606 -31.78 39.82 6.70
CA ILE A 606 -32.47 41.01 6.21
C ILE A 606 -33.98 40.93 6.52
N LEU A 607 -34.61 39.77 6.29
CA LEU A 607 -36.02 39.56 6.59
C LEU A 607 -36.31 39.67 8.10
N GLY A 608 -35.45 39.07 8.92
CA GLY A 608 -35.52 39.15 10.38
C GLY A 608 -35.31 40.58 10.89
N PHE A 609 -34.38 41.33 10.29
CA PHE A 609 -34.16 42.74 10.62
C PHE A 609 -35.36 43.61 10.24
N LEU A 610 -35.96 43.40 9.07
CA LEU A 610 -37.16 44.13 8.62
C LEU A 610 -38.39 43.81 9.49
N LEU A 611 -38.60 42.55 9.84
CA LEU A 611 -39.67 42.13 10.76
C LEU A 611 -39.46 42.72 12.16
N GLY A 612 -38.23 42.68 12.68
CA GLY A 612 -37.87 43.27 13.96
C GLY A 612 -38.07 44.79 13.98
N ALA A 613 -37.62 45.50 12.94
CA ALA A 613 -37.83 46.94 12.79
C ALA A 613 -39.32 47.30 12.69
N GLY A 614 -40.11 46.49 11.97
CA GLY A 614 -41.56 46.64 11.86
C GLY A 614 -42.29 46.48 13.21
N LEU A 615 -41.92 45.48 13.99
CA LEU A 615 -42.43 45.24 15.34
C LEU A 615 -42.09 46.39 16.30
N VAL A 616 -40.86 46.90 16.24
CA VAL A 616 -40.44 48.07 17.04
C VAL A 616 -41.22 49.32 16.65
N LEU A 617 -41.44 49.57 15.36
CA LEU A 617 -42.25 50.69 14.88
C LEU A 617 -43.72 50.57 15.30
N LEU A 618 -44.30 49.36 15.29
CA LEU A 618 -45.64 49.08 15.80
C LEU A 618 -45.75 49.33 17.31
N LEU A 619 -44.76 48.87 18.10
CA LEU A 619 -44.71 49.12 19.53
C LEU A 619 -44.53 50.61 19.86
N LEU A 620 -43.71 51.34 19.09
CA LEU A 620 -43.55 52.78 19.22
C LEU A 620 -44.83 53.54 18.83
N ARG A 621 -45.55 53.09 17.79
CA ARG A 621 -46.88 53.62 17.43
C ARG A 621 -47.92 53.36 18.53
N LYS A 622 -47.91 52.16 19.14
CA LYS A 622 -48.79 51.80 20.26
C LYS A 622 -48.49 52.65 21.50
N GLN A 623 -47.21 52.86 21.83
CA GLN A 623 -46.80 53.75 22.91
C GLN A 623 -47.15 55.22 22.65
N ARG A 624 -47.02 55.73 21.42
CA ARG A 624 -47.47 57.08 21.04
C ARG A 624 -48.99 57.23 21.16
N LYS A 625 -49.78 56.22 20.75
CA LYS A 625 -51.24 56.20 20.95
C LYS A 625 -51.61 56.19 22.44
N ILE A 626 -50.92 55.40 23.27
CA ILE A 626 -51.15 55.35 24.72
C ILE A 626 -50.78 56.69 25.39
N LYS A 627 -49.67 57.32 24.99
CA LYS A 627 -49.28 58.66 25.48
C LYS A 627 -50.29 59.75 25.05
N LYS A 628 -50.79 59.72 23.81
CA LYS A 628 -51.88 60.63 23.37
C LYS A 628 -53.16 60.42 24.17
N LYS A 629 -53.58 59.16 24.42
CA LYS A 629 -54.79 58.83 25.22
C LYS A 629 -54.65 59.27 26.70
N LYS A 630 -53.45 59.16 27.28
CA LYS A 630 -53.15 59.69 28.62
C LYS A 630 -53.12 61.22 28.66
N ALA A 631 -52.66 61.89 27.61
CA ALA A 631 -52.65 63.35 27.52
C ALA A 631 -54.07 63.94 27.38
N THR A 632 -54.95 63.34 26.58
CA THR A 632 -56.36 63.77 26.48
C THR A 632 -57.13 63.54 27.78
N ASN A 633 -56.95 62.40 28.46
CA ASN A 633 -57.58 62.16 29.78
C ASN A 633 -57.06 63.08 30.88
N LYS A 634 -55.79 63.52 30.83
CA LYS A 634 -55.22 64.49 31.79
C LYS A 634 -55.75 65.92 31.54
N SER A 635 -56.09 66.28 30.30
CA SER A 635 -56.74 67.56 29.99
C SER A 635 -58.18 67.62 30.53
N ILE A 636 -58.93 66.50 30.45
CA ILE A 636 -60.32 66.38 30.91
C ILE A 636 -60.43 66.36 32.45
N SER A 637 -59.44 65.79 33.16
CA SER A 637 -59.42 65.85 34.63
C SER A 637 -59.01 67.22 35.17
N SER A 638 -58.16 67.97 34.44
CA SER A 638 -57.76 69.32 34.83
C SER A 638 -58.87 70.37 34.64
N SER A 639 -59.77 70.17 33.66
CA SER A 639 -60.95 71.04 33.47
C SER A 639 -62.04 70.78 34.50
N ARG A 640 -62.20 69.53 34.98
CA ARG A 640 -63.12 69.19 36.08
C ARG A 640 -62.64 69.67 37.46
N SER A 641 -61.33 69.73 37.72
CA SER A 641 -60.82 70.26 39.01
C SER A 641 -60.88 71.80 39.09
N LYS A 642 -60.69 72.51 37.98
CA LYS A 642 -60.88 73.99 37.91
C LYS A 642 -62.34 74.42 38.01
N ARG A 643 -63.32 73.59 37.62
CA ARG A 643 -64.76 73.89 37.79
C ARG A 643 -65.30 73.65 39.21
N ARG A 644 -64.65 72.82 40.03
CA ARG A 644 -65.04 72.59 41.45
C ARG A 644 -64.49 73.64 42.43
N LYS A 645 -63.40 74.35 42.11
CA LYS A 645 -62.85 75.43 42.96
C LYS A 645 -63.48 76.82 42.73
N LYS A 646 -64.40 76.98 41.77
CA LYS A 646 -65.11 78.24 41.48
C LYS A 646 -66.57 78.29 41.99
N LYS A 647 -67.01 77.29 42.79
CA LYS A 647 -68.34 77.20 43.42
C LYS A 647 -68.30 77.21 44.97
N ARG A 648 -67.16 77.61 45.55
CA ARG A 648 -67.01 77.92 46.99
C ARG A 648 -66.19 79.20 47.13
N LYS A 649 -66.82 80.32 46.80
CA LYS A 649 -66.60 81.66 47.33
C LYS A 649 -67.82 82.49 46.97
#